data_AF-A0A0F9TF02-F1
#
_entry.id   AF-A0A0F9TF02-F1
#
_cell.length_a   1.000
_cell.length_b   1.000
_cell.length_c   1.000
_cell.angle_alpha   90.00
_cell.angle_beta   90.00
_cell.angle_gamma   90.00
#
_symmetry.space_group_name_H-M   'P 1'
#
loop_
_entity.id
_entity.type
_entity.pdbx_description
1 polymer ?
#
loop_
_entity_poly.entity_id
_entity_poly.type
_entity_poly.pdbx_seq_one_letter_code
_entity_poly.pdbx_strand_id
1 'polypeptide(L)'
;MSNGQLSNVEDGAWDKVRHNFARIKRDLGPTSIPTFGDIALTGLTTDSLIYAASGGVLTSLGAASNGQLPIGSTGATPVLAALTGTANQVTVTNGAGSITLSTPQDIHTGASNFTVAGETITDLTASRLMASDGSKVLSSVSDLTSWIAGTTPVSVADDGDGTVTLDINANGINDTHIDWGSGAGQVNAADVPIALGIGSPTVDQVQEYFDNTGSSGYFTGGVLSDGGSGTLDVSAGEGFIRTTNDDNAPLVSFKFAGTTGLAIADNTTQYVFVNDSGTINLSTDEFIEAADNIMLGVVTDEGGVISHTFNLGVRLEESIGQMGRYIRHVDDVVRNRRKGGLIFGQSGDANRYVTITAGQLEWGRTSYPIPAFDTSGADTFDTYSAGGVEATGVSAWPNTQYDNAGTLTVMTNNRWAVLWWYIEPDGHIVLLYGRAQYVTEGQAEDEEQPASSIPNRLSSASVIASKFIFKKSENIAEKVETAFGTPFTGSGVTAHNNLAALAWTSAGHTGTVSTLAGFDGAGAASEYTESNYLLVDGSRALAGAWNMGSQILTNVNIDTGDINTAVTNTEWDAAFTHVSNDGSDHSFIDQSVLIVASPTFVGMTLSGDLSLGFGDLVSEQNPDTVNAIRLKGTASDVDVVLGASGYFGIWNAADTVQNDNIFSVNSLGNTVIAGDLTVNGSIIGHVIGTDVLAEQTIGIADNNLLEVDDADAADNDFAKFTAAGLEGRSFAETLSDLSGQASAAFDWNGQDLTNGGVLFLTEQAEAEAVIAGKGQFWINTATPNEAYFTDDADTDIRLGNHFVDRGDPSVHDYRETDLTQDGTFYDLDLSSIVPAGAVAVLLRLIVQDGIVDAELELRKNGNTNAINVGRITTIVANIPAVLDAVVACDSNRVVEYKTKNTPFDIIAITVKGWWTYGT
;
A
#
# COMPACT_ATOMS: atom_id res chain seq x y z
N MET A 1 17.37 133.15 19.78
CA MET A 1 17.88 131.78 19.98
C MET A 1 17.95 131.50 21.47
N SER A 2 17.36 130.41 21.95
CA SER A 2 17.88 129.62 23.08
C SER A 2 17.03 128.36 23.22
N ASN A 3 17.59 127.25 22.76
CA ASN A 3 17.20 125.85 22.95
C ASN A 3 15.94 125.58 23.79
N GLY A 4 14.89 125.10 23.13
CA GLY A 4 14.69 123.64 23.06
C GLY A 4 14.47 122.86 24.35
N GLN A 5 14.26 123.50 25.50
CA GLN A 5 13.96 122.81 26.75
C GLN A 5 12.45 122.91 27.07
N LEU A 6 11.90 121.79 27.54
CA LEU A 6 10.57 121.75 28.14
C LEU A 6 10.58 122.66 29.39
N SER A 7 9.46 123.34 29.66
CA SER A 7 9.39 124.18 30.86
C SER A 7 9.43 123.30 32.11
N ASN A 8 10.27 123.64 33.09
CA ASN A 8 10.36 122.91 34.35
C ASN A 8 8.97 122.82 34.99
N VAL A 9 8.53 121.60 35.29
CA VAL A 9 7.23 121.33 35.91
C VAL A 9 7.43 121.31 37.43
N GLU A 10 6.66 122.16 38.10
CA GLU A 10 6.52 122.20 39.56
C GLU A 10 5.18 121.53 39.92
N ASP A 11 5.08 120.96 41.12
CA ASP A 11 3.84 120.31 41.56
C ASP A 11 2.66 121.31 41.56
N GLY A 12 1.50 120.87 41.07
CA GLY A 12 0.31 121.70 40.84
C GLY A 12 0.34 122.63 39.61
N ALA A 13 1.44 122.76 38.86
CA ALA A 13 1.56 123.73 37.75
C ALA A 13 0.94 123.26 36.40
N TRP A 14 -0.34 122.92 36.40
CA TRP A 14 -1.05 122.28 35.27
C TRP A 14 -1.04 123.03 33.93
N ASP A 15 -0.88 124.36 33.92
CA ASP A 15 -0.75 125.13 32.66
C ASP A 15 0.61 124.89 31.98
N LYS A 16 1.70 124.76 32.75
CA LYS A 16 3.03 124.40 32.23
C LYS A 16 3.02 122.99 31.64
N VAL A 17 2.35 122.05 32.33
CA VAL A 17 2.13 120.67 31.86
C VAL A 17 1.40 120.67 30.52
N ARG A 18 0.25 121.36 30.41
CA ARG A 18 -0.51 121.47 29.15
C ARG A 18 0.30 122.12 28.02
N HIS A 19 1.08 123.17 28.32
CA HIS A 19 1.92 123.82 27.31
C HIS A 19 3.03 122.90 26.78
N ASN A 20 3.70 122.13 27.67
CA ASN A 20 4.69 121.13 27.27
C ASN A 20 4.06 120.02 26.40
N PHE A 21 2.92 119.45 26.81
CA PHE A 21 2.22 118.41 26.04
C PHE A 21 1.77 118.91 24.65
N ALA A 22 1.24 120.12 24.55
CA ALA A 22 0.83 120.71 23.27
C ALA A 22 2.02 120.87 22.29
N ARG A 23 3.22 121.18 22.81
CA ARG A 23 4.45 121.26 22.00
C ARG A 23 4.95 119.89 21.57
N ILE A 24 5.00 118.90 22.46
CA ILE A 24 5.37 117.51 22.13
C ILE A 24 4.45 116.96 21.02
N LYS A 25 3.14 117.17 21.13
CA LYS A 25 2.16 116.74 20.11
C LYS A 25 2.36 117.42 18.76
N ARG A 26 2.74 118.70 18.74
CA ARG A 26 3.05 119.47 17.52
C ARG A 26 4.36 119.03 16.86
N ASP A 27 5.38 118.77 17.68
CA ASP A 27 6.75 118.52 17.21
C ASP A 27 6.96 117.05 16.75
N LEU A 28 6.06 116.14 17.13
CA LEU A 28 5.96 114.78 16.57
C LEU A 28 5.21 114.78 15.21
N GLY A 29 3.93 115.19 15.19
CA GLY A 29 3.13 115.18 13.96
C GLY A 29 2.64 113.76 13.54
N PRO A 30 1.87 113.65 12.44
CA PRO A 30 1.09 112.44 12.14
C PRO A 30 1.88 111.27 11.52
N THR A 31 3.14 111.49 11.12
CA THR A 31 3.99 110.48 10.46
C THR A 31 5.35 110.27 11.14
N SER A 32 5.59 110.87 12.32
CA SER A 32 6.83 110.65 13.06
C SER A 32 6.95 109.23 13.58
N ILE A 33 8.17 108.69 13.53
CA ILE A 33 8.55 107.42 14.14
C ILE A 33 9.53 107.74 15.28
N PRO A 34 9.07 108.24 16.45
CA PRO A 34 9.96 108.60 17.54
C PRO A 34 10.66 107.37 18.12
N THR A 35 11.99 107.38 18.10
CA THR A 35 12.81 106.45 18.87
C THR A 35 12.88 106.90 20.32
N PHE A 36 12.25 106.13 21.20
CA PHE A 36 12.39 106.28 22.65
C PHE A 36 13.45 105.30 23.15
N GLY A 37 14.47 105.82 23.84
CA GLY A 37 15.37 104.97 24.64
C GLY A 37 14.66 104.53 25.92
N ASP A 38 14.82 103.26 26.31
CA ASP A 38 14.39 102.68 27.58
C ASP A 38 12.92 103.02 27.97
N ILE A 39 11.96 102.56 27.15
CA ILE A 39 10.53 102.76 27.43
C ILE A 39 10.10 101.97 28.67
N ALA A 40 9.81 102.68 29.76
CA ALA A 40 9.15 102.12 30.93
C ALA A 40 7.61 102.20 30.78
N LEU A 41 6.96 101.06 30.56
CA LEU A 41 5.49 100.93 30.52
C LEU A 41 4.96 100.45 31.88
N THR A 42 4.19 101.30 32.56
CA THR A 42 3.60 100.99 33.88
C THR A 42 2.32 100.19 33.74
N GLY A 43 2.12 99.17 34.59
CA GLY A 43 0.91 98.34 34.61
C GLY A 43 0.98 97.06 33.77
N LEU A 44 2.12 96.76 33.17
CA LEU A 44 2.41 95.45 32.58
C LEU A 44 2.85 94.44 33.65
N THR A 45 2.68 93.15 33.35
CA THR A 45 3.21 92.04 34.17
C THR A 45 4.69 91.77 33.81
N THR A 46 5.53 91.54 34.81
CA THR A 46 6.94 91.17 34.62
C THR A 46 7.07 89.86 33.84
N ASP A 47 8.11 89.72 33.02
CA ASP A 47 8.46 88.51 32.25
C ASP A 47 7.31 87.94 31.40
N SER A 48 6.42 88.81 30.91
CA SER A 48 5.23 88.45 30.14
C SER A 48 5.25 89.04 28.71
N LEU A 49 4.47 88.43 27.81
CA LEU A 49 4.33 88.93 26.44
C LEU A 49 3.38 90.14 26.38
N ILE A 50 3.83 91.20 25.70
CA ILE A 50 3.02 92.39 25.39
C ILE A 50 2.23 92.15 24.10
N TYR A 51 0.94 92.50 24.10
CA TYR A 51 0.06 92.48 22.93
C TYR A 51 -0.78 93.76 22.83
N ALA A 52 -1.33 94.02 21.64
CA ALA A 52 -2.27 95.11 21.43
C ALA A 52 -3.70 94.64 21.73
N ALA A 53 -4.33 95.24 22.74
CA ALA A 53 -5.75 95.02 23.04
C ALA A 53 -6.67 95.77 22.08
N SER A 54 -7.98 95.52 22.18
CA SER A 54 -9.01 96.28 21.46
C SER A 54 -8.81 97.79 21.65
N GLY A 55 -8.79 98.53 20.54
CA GLY A 55 -8.47 99.98 20.54
C GLY A 55 -6.99 100.34 20.40
N GLY A 56 -6.08 99.35 20.25
CA GLY A 56 -4.66 99.59 19.99
C GLY A 56 -3.81 99.94 21.22
N VAL A 57 -4.36 99.71 22.43
CA VAL A 57 -3.63 99.88 23.69
C VAL A 57 -2.69 98.70 23.89
N LEU A 58 -1.41 98.97 24.15
CA LEU A 58 -0.46 97.93 24.57
C LEU A 58 -0.73 97.52 26.02
N THR A 59 -0.92 96.23 26.24
CA THR A 59 -1.03 95.60 27.55
C THR A 59 -0.28 94.27 27.53
N SER A 60 -0.15 93.58 28.66
CA SER A 60 0.48 92.26 28.72
C SER A 60 -0.50 91.14 28.98
N LEU A 61 -0.09 89.92 28.67
CA LEU A 61 -0.65 88.72 29.26
C LEU A 61 -0.18 88.59 30.72
N GLY A 62 -0.62 87.53 31.41
CA GLY A 62 0.02 87.12 32.67
C GLY A 62 1.44 86.59 32.44
N ALA A 63 2.17 86.29 33.52
CA ALA A 63 3.43 85.58 33.41
C ALA A 63 3.16 84.12 32.97
N ALA A 64 3.94 83.62 32.01
CA ALA A 64 3.82 82.24 31.54
C ALA A 64 4.42 81.26 32.55
N SER A 65 3.73 80.15 32.78
CA SER A 65 4.30 79.00 33.50
C SER A 65 5.14 78.13 32.55
N ASN A 66 5.90 77.18 33.10
CA ASN A 66 6.77 76.27 32.33
C ASN A 66 6.05 75.64 31.12
N GLY A 67 6.66 75.75 29.94
CA GLY A 67 6.14 75.27 28.65
C GLY A 67 4.84 75.90 28.14
N GLN A 68 4.32 76.98 28.75
CA GLN A 68 3.16 77.67 28.20
C GLN A 68 3.52 78.61 27.04
N LEU A 69 2.68 78.59 26.00
CA LEU A 69 2.77 79.48 24.84
C LEU A 69 1.51 80.36 24.73
N PRO A 70 1.61 81.57 24.16
CA PRO A 70 0.45 82.37 23.79
C PRO A 70 -0.28 81.75 22.59
N ILE A 71 -1.47 81.20 22.83
CA ILE A 71 -2.33 80.64 21.79
C ILE A 71 -3.39 81.68 21.40
N GLY A 72 -3.55 81.88 20.09
CA GLY A 72 -4.53 82.83 19.55
C GLY A 72 -5.97 82.38 19.80
N SER A 73 -6.86 83.34 20.08
CA SER A 73 -8.29 83.09 20.25
C SER A 73 -9.09 84.13 19.46
N THR A 74 -9.87 83.68 18.48
CA THR A 74 -10.57 84.58 17.53
C THR A 74 -11.58 85.46 18.27
N GLY A 75 -11.34 86.77 18.27
CA GLY A 75 -12.22 87.75 18.93
C GLY A 75 -11.98 87.91 20.45
N ALA A 76 -10.98 87.24 21.02
CA ALA A 76 -10.62 87.33 22.43
C ALA A 76 -9.13 87.63 22.63
N THR A 77 -8.72 87.80 23.89
CA THR A 77 -7.29 87.91 24.24
C THR A 77 -6.59 86.57 24.01
N PRO A 78 -5.33 86.54 23.52
CA PRO A 78 -4.54 85.31 23.48
C PRO A 78 -4.45 84.66 24.87
N VAL A 79 -4.46 83.33 24.92
CA VAL A 79 -4.47 82.55 26.17
C VAL A 79 -3.13 81.86 26.32
N LEU A 80 -2.53 81.93 27.51
CA LEU A 80 -1.33 81.13 27.82
C LEU A 80 -1.75 79.70 28.11
N ALA A 81 -1.38 78.77 27.23
CA ALA A 81 -1.70 77.36 27.34
C ALA A 81 -0.46 76.50 27.08
N ALA A 82 -0.40 75.34 27.73
CA ALA A 82 0.60 74.32 27.42
C ALA A 82 0.25 73.66 26.08
N LEU A 83 1.26 73.21 25.33
CA LEU A 83 1.01 72.29 24.23
C LEU A 83 0.67 70.91 24.80
N THR A 84 -0.41 70.31 24.31
CA THR A 84 -0.87 68.96 24.67
C THR A 84 -0.74 68.04 23.48
N GLY A 85 -0.19 66.84 23.68
CA GLY A 85 -0.24 65.77 22.68
C GLY A 85 -1.35 64.77 22.99
N THR A 86 -1.76 64.00 21.99
CA THR A 86 -2.64 62.85 22.18
C THR A 86 -1.85 61.73 22.87
N ALA A 87 -2.45 61.11 23.90
CA ALA A 87 -1.90 59.93 24.54
C ALA A 87 -1.57 58.83 23.51
N ASN A 88 -0.48 58.11 23.72
CA ASN A 88 0.03 57.05 22.84
C ASN A 88 0.41 57.48 21.41
N GLN A 89 0.45 58.78 21.11
CA GLN A 89 0.90 59.31 19.81
C GLN A 89 2.10 60.25 19.95
N VAL A 90 1.95 61.32 20.73
CA VAL A 90 3.01 62.30 20.99
C VAL A 90 3.01 62.68 22.47
N THR A 91 4.08 62.35 23.17
CA THR A 91 4.34 62.79 24.53
C THR A 91 4.88 64.22 24.48
N VAL A 92 4.19 65.15 25.15
CA VAL A 92 4.60 66.55 25.24
C VAL A 92 5.00 66.88 26.67
N THR A 93 6.29 67.09 26.90
CA THR A 93 6.85 67.42 28.21
C THR A 93 7.17 68.92 28.27
N ASN A 94 6.35 69.65 29.02
CA ASN A 94 6.43 71.10 29.19
C ASN A 94 7.43 71.46 30.30
N GLY A 95 8.61 71.99 29.93
CA GLY A 95 9.72 72.27 30.83
C GLY A 95 9.96 73.77 31.08
N ALA A 96 10.88 74.09 31.98
CA ALA A 96 11.34 75.45 32.18
C ALA A 96 12.21 75.89 30.98
N GLY A 97 11.69 76.78 30.14
CA GLY A 97 12.38 77.27 28.93
C GLY A 97 12.45 76.28 27.76
N SER A 98 11.76 75.13 27.84
CA SER A 98 11.73 74.12 26.77
C SER A 98 10.36 73.42 26.68
N ILE A 99 10.08 72.85 25.50
CA ILE A 99 9.00 71.89 25.29
C ILE A 99 9.65 70.72 24.53
N THR A 100 9.64 69.53 25.13
CA THR A 100 10.13 68.31 24.48
C THR A 100 8.96 67.58 23.86
N LEU A 101 9.09 67.21 22.59
CA LEU A 101 8.16 66.36 21.85
C LEU A 101 8.85 65.02 21.58
N SER A 102 8.21 63.90 21.94
CA SER A 102 8.68 62.56 21.58
C SER A 102 7.51 61.65 21.23
N THR A 103 7.78 60.62 20.44
CA THR A 103 6.87 59.48 20.26
C THR A 103 7.04 58.49 21.43
N PRO A 104 6.05 57.60 21.70
CA PRO A 104 6.19 56.55 22.72
C PRO A 104 7.28 55.51 22.42
N GLN A 105 7.65 55.35 21.14
CA GLN A 105 8.78 54.53 20.67
C GLN A 105 9.61 55.30 19.63
N ASP A 106 10.87 54.93 19.44
CA ASP A 106 11.75 55.56 18.47
C ASP A 106 11.42 55.12 17.04
N ILE A 107 11.02 56.06 16.18
CA ILE A 107 10.62 55.81 14.78
C ILE A 107 11.63 56.37 13.75
N HIS A 108 12.88 56.57 14.16
CA HIS A 108 13.92 57.15 13.31
C HIS A 108 14.72 56.07 12.57
N THR A 109 15.37 56.41 11.45
CA THR A 109 16.08 55.46 10.56
C THR A 109 17.36 54.84 11.16
N GLY A 110 17.59 55.02 12.46
CA GLY A 110 18.66 54.39 13.25
C GLY A 110 18.13 53.66 14.49
N ALA A 111 16.80 53.59 14.67
CA ALA A 111 16.19 52.77 15.69
C ALA A 111 16.28 51.30 15.28
N SER A 112 16.96 50.48 16.09
CA SER A 112 17.16 49.05 15.82
C SER A 112 15.92 48.20 16.10
N ASN A 113 15.00 48.70 16.91
CA ASN A 113 13.94 47.92 17.55
C ASN A 113 12.60 48.65 17.38
N PHE A 114 11.57 47.93 16.92
CA PHE A 114 10.17 48.37 16.96
C PHE A 114 9.48 47.66 18.12
N THR A 115 8.86 48.41 19.04
CA THR A 115 8.29 47.87 20.27
C THR A 115 6.85 48.32 20.46
N VAL A 116 5.91 47.37 20.42
CA VAL A 116 4.47 47.60 20.64
C VAL A 116 4.03 46.78 21.85
N ALA A 117 3.36 47.42 22.81
CA ALA A 117 2.89 46.82 24.07
C ALA A 117 3.95 46.09 24.95
N GLY A 118 5.24 46.20 24.61
CA GLY A 118 6.36 45.55 25.31
C GLY A 118 7.09 44.51 24.45
N GLU A 119 6.42 43.98 23.41
CA GLU A 119 7.00 43.04 22.47
C GLU A 119 7.93 43.77 21.49
N THR A 120 9.16 43.27 21.34
CA THR A 120 10.26 44.00 20.67
C THR A 120 10.79 43.20 19.49
N ILE A 121 10.56 43.69 18.26
CA ILE A 121 11.03 43.00 17.04
C ILE A 121 12.54 43.26 16.88
N THR A 122 13.35 42.19 16.94
CA THR A 122 14.81 42.23 16.71
C THR A 122 15.27 41.09 15.81
N ASP A 123 16.07 41.42 14.79
CA ASP A 123 16.94 40.50 14.05
C ASP A 123 16.29 39.22 13.47
N LEU A 124 15.10 39.37 12.87
CA LEU A 124 14.48 38.33 12.04
C LEU A 124 15.41 37.96 10.86
N THR A 125 15.63 36.66 10.65
CA THR A 125 16.47 36.16 9.54
C THR A 125 15.64 36.03 8.27
N ALA A 126 16.26 36.35 7.13
CA ALA A 126 15.64 36.12 5.82
C ALA A 126 15.38 34.63 5.60
N SER A 127 14.21 34.33 5.02
CA SER A 127 13.72 33.01 4.62
C SER A 127 13.16 32.06 5.69
N ARG A 128 13.20 32.36 7.00
CA ARG A 128 12.58 31.49 8.02
C ARG A 128 11.20 31.99 8.47
N LEU A 129 10.27 31.05 8.66
CA LEU A 129 8.96 31.30 9.26
C LEU A 129 9.11 31.96 10.64
N MET A 130 8.19 32.85 11.01
CA MET A 130 8.23 33.58 12.27
C MET A 130 7.38 32.90 13.34
N ALA A 131 7.86 32.88 14.58
CA ALA A 131 7.17 32.39 15.76
C ALA A 131 7.42 33.30 16.96
N SER A 132 6.53 33.28 17.95
CA SER A 132 6.83 33.79 19.28
C SER A 132 7.85 32.87 19.97
N ASP A 133 8.90 33.45 20.54
CA ASP A 133 9.83 32.74 21.42
C ASP A 133 9.20 32.48 22.80
N GLY A 134 9.97 31.86 23.72
CA GLY A 134 9.53 31.65 25.10
C GLY A 134 9.28 32.95 25.91
N SER A 135 9.72 34.09 25.38
CA SER A 135 9.50 35.44 25.92
C SER A 135 8.32 36.15 25.26
N LYS A 136 7.64 35.50 24.30
CA LYS A 136 6.57 36.01 23.39
C LYS A 136 7.02 36.92 22.25
N VAL A 137 8.33 37.13 22.09
CA VAL A 137 8.92 38.00 21.07
C VAL A 137 8.93 37.30 19.71
N LEU A 138 8.63 38.03 18.63
CA LEU A 138 8.77 37.52 17.26
C LEU A 138 10.22 37.17 16.95
N SER A 139 10.45 35.90 16.60
CA SER A 139 11.73 35.31 16.27
C SER A 139 11.60 34.38 15.06
N SER A 140 12.68 34.16 14.32
CA SER A 140 12.71 33.14 13.27
C SER A 140 12.73 31.74 13.88
N VAL A 141 11.83 30.85 13.44
CA VAL A 141 11.77 29.45 13.89
C VAL A 141 13.12 28.76 13.64
N SER A 142 13.78 28.31 14.71
CA SER A 142 15.13 27.72 14.63
C SER A 142 15.15 26.28 14.11
N ASP A 143 14.02 25.58 14.17
CA ASP A 143 13.81 24.23 13.66
C ASP A 143 12.34 24.07 13.27
N LEU A 144 12.06 24.05 11.96
CA LEU A 144 10.68 24.00 11.45
C LEU A 144 9.98 22.65 11.76
N THR A 145 10.74 21.59 12.08
CA THR A 145 10.17 20.29 12.46
C THR A 145 9.45 20.34 13.81
N SER A 146 9.77 21.32 14.67
CA SER A 146 9.13 21.49 15.98
C SER A 146 7.65 21.89 15.93
N TRP A 147 7.19 22.46 14.81
CA TRP A 147 5.81 22.91 14.62
C TRP A 147 4.89 21.83 14.02
N ILE A 148 5.46 20.86 13.30
CA ILE A 148 4.71 19.74 12.73
C ILE A 148 5.06 18.50 13.56
N ALA A 149 4.26 18.25 14.60
CA ALA A 149 4.46 17.11 15.49
C ALA A 149 4.52 15.81 14.67
N GLY A 150 5.68 15.14 14.68
CA GLY A 150 5.94 13.93 13.90
C GLY A 150 5.06 12.76 14.32
N THR A 151 3.86 12.69 13.77
CA THR A 151 3.00 11.52 13.82
C THR A 151 3.44 10.58 12.71
N THR A 152 3.90 9.39 13.10
CA THR A 152 4.14 8.30 12.15
C THR A 152 2.87 8.11 11.31
N PRO A 153 2.95 8.27 9.97
CA PRO A 153 4.10 7.89 9.16
C PRO A 153 4.97 9.01 8.54
N VAL A 154 4.58 10.27 8.64
CA VAL A 154 5.24 11.38 7.90
C VAL A 154 6.49 11.83 8.64
N SER A 155 7.63 11.86 7.93
CA SER A 155 8.85 12.55 8.37
C SER A 155 8.84 13.99 7.90
N VAL A 156 9.36 14.86 8.75
CA VAL A 156 9.46 16.29 8.54
C VAL A 156 10.92 16.66 8.71
N ALA A 157 11.55 17.26 7.71
CA ALA A 157 12.94 17.71 7.76
C ALA A 157 13.03 19.22 7.45
N ASP A 158 13.81 19.96 8.23
CA ASP A 158 14.17 21.37 7.97
C ASP A 158 15.32 21.39 6.95
N ASP A 159 15.09 21.97 5.77
CA ASP A 159 16.09 21.99 4.68
C ASP A 159 17.16 23.09 4.87
N GLY A 160 17.04 23.91 5.91
CA GLY A 160 18.00 24.95 6.28
C GLY A 160 17.82 26.27 5.56
N ASP A 161 17.18 26.29 4.39
CA ASP A 161 16.97 27.47 3.53
C ASP A 161 15.64 28.20 3.76
N GLY A 162 14.73 27.60 4.54
CA GLY A 162 13.37 28.10 4.77
C GLY A 162 12.26 27.12 4.37
N THR A 163 12.57 26.07 3.59
CA THR A 163 11.60 25.02 3.25
C THR A 163 11.61 23.86 4.25
N VAL A 164 10.58 23.02 4.12
CA VAL A 164 10.41 21.79 4.86
C VAL A 164 10.17 20.67 3.86
N THR A 165 11.03 19.66 3.88
CA THR A 165 10.77 18.41 3.17
C THR A 165 9.81 17.56 4.00
N LEU A 166 8.63 17.32 3.43
CA LEU A 166 7.65 16.34 3.92
C LEU A 166 7.85 15.06 3.13
N ASP A 167 8.36 14.02 3.78
CA ASP A 167 8.52 12.69 3.17
C ASP A 167 7.66 11.69 3.93
N ILE A 168 7.27 10.61 3.27
CA ILE A 168 6.77 9.43 3.97
C ILE A 168 8.01 8.57 4.17
N ASN A 169 8.46 8.44 5.43
CA ASN A 169 9.56 7.53 5.78
C ASN A 169 9.43 6.23 4.98
N ALA A 170 10.51 5.72 4.40
CA ALA A 170 10.46 4.38 3.81
C ALA A 170 9.90 3.40 4.87
N ASN A 171 8.81 2.70 4.53
CA ASN A 171 7.95 1.88 5.41
C ASN A 171 6.87 2.63 6.24
N GLY A 172 6.57 3.88 5.90
CA GLY A 172 5.52 4.67 6.55
C GLY A 172 4.11 4.41 5.99
N ILE A 173 3.96 4.08 4.71
CA ILE A 173 2.68 3.60 4.20
C ILE A 173 2.50 2.16 4.69
N ASN A 174 1.76 1.98 5.80
CA ASN A 174 1.17 0.71 6.17
C ASN A 174 -0.05 0.43 5.25
N ASP A 175 0.23 0.29 3.95
CA ASP A 175 -0.72 -0.24 2.98
C ASP A 175 -0.46 -1.75 2.88
N THR A 176 -1.50 -2.53 3.13
CA THR A 176 -1.47 -3.98 3.36
C THR A 176 -1.22 -4.81 2.08
N HIS A 177 -0.61 -4.23 1.05
CA HIS A 177 -0.67 -4.80 -0.30
C HIS A 177 0.67 -5.18 -0.94
N ILE A 178 1.74 -4.36 -0.93
CA ILE A 178 2.96 -4.75 -1.67
C ILE A 178 4.30 -4.15 -1.22
N ASP A 179 5.27 -5.02 -0.87
CA ASP A 179 6.72 -4.77 -0.96
C ASP A 179 7.31 -5.64 -2.09
N TRP A 180 8.14 -5.03 -2.94
CA TRP A 180 8.65 -5.59 -4.20
C TRP A 180 10.19 -5.82 -4.21
N GLY A 181 10.88 -5.89 -3.06
CA GLY A 181 12.35 -5.98 -3.08
C GLY A 181 12.99 -6.67 -1.89
N SER A 182 14.25 -7.12 -2.05
CA SER A 182 15.01 -7.93 -1.08
C SER A 182 15.48 -7.18 0.18
N GLY A 183 14.65 -6.28 0.72
CA GLY A 183 14.83 -5.62 2.01
C GLY A 183 14.05 -6.33 3.11
N ALA A 184 14.21 -5.85 4.35
CA ALA A 184 13.38 -6.30 5.47
C ALA A 184 11.98 -5.67 5.33
N GLY A 185 11.03 -6.44 4.79
CA GLY A 185 9.67 -5.98 4.49
C GLY A 185 8.86 -6.88 3.53
N GLN A 186 9.51 -7.82 2.83
CA GLN A 186 8.90 -8.61 1.75
C GLN A 186 7.57 -9.27 2.13
N VAL A 187 6.56 -9.04 1.26
CA VAL A 187 5.27 -9.72 1.27
C VAL A 187 5.48 -11.18 0.84
N ASN A 188 5.23 -12.13 1.74
CA ASN A 188 5.30 -13.56 1.42
C ASN A 188 4.04 -14.00 0.65
N ALA A 189 4.05 -15.18 0.06
CA ALA A 189 2.84 -15.74 -0.57
C ALA A 189 1.69 -15.98 0.44
N ALA A 190 1.99 -16.07 1.74
CA ALA A 190 1.01 -16.10 2.83
C ALA A 190 0.39 -14.72 3.12
N ASP A 191 1.05 -13.63 2.72
CA ASP A 191 0.55 -12.27 2.92
C ASP A 191 -0.29 -11.78 1.71
N VAL A 192 -0.42 -12.59 0.66
CA VAL A 192 -1.18 -12.25 -0.57
C VAL A 192 -2.54 -12.97 -0.57
N PRO A 193 -3.66 -12.27 -0.39
CA PRO A 193 -4.99 -12.87 -0.41
C PRO A 193 -5.47 -13.21 -1.84
N ILE A 194 -6.33 -14.21 -1.96
CA ILE A 194 -7.06 -14.55 -3.19
C ILE A 194 -8.54 -14.13 -3.12
N ALA A 195 -9.22 -14.05 -4.26
CA ALA A 195 -10.61 -13.61 -4.31
C ALA A 195 -11.57 -14.64 -3.68
N LEU A 196 -12.19 -14.27 -2.56
CA LEU A 196 -13.04 -15.17 -1.77
C LEU A 196 -14.49 -15.22 -2.28
N GLY A 197 -15.07 -16.42 -2.21
CA GLY A 197 -16.49 -16.66 -2.49
C GLY A 197 -17.37 -16.50 -1.25
N ILE A 198 -18.42 -17.32 -1.16
CA ILE A 198 -19.29 -17.37 0.01
C ILE A 198 -18.71 -18.26 1.12
N GLY A 199 -18.85 -17.82 2.38
CA GLY A 199 -18.59 -18.63 3.57
C GLY A 199 -17.11 -18.96 3.80
N SER A 200 -16.34 -17.96 4.26
CA SER A 200 -14.99 -18.07 4.87
C SER A 200 -14.22 -19.37 4.54
N PRO A 201 -13.73 -19.51 3.29
CA PRO A 201 -12.95 -20.68 2.90
C PRO A 201 -11.61 -20.72 3.66
N THR A 202 -11.09 -21.92 3.90
CA THR A 202 -9.78 -22.15 4.55
C THR A 202 -8.58 -22.05 3.60
N VAL A 203 -8.83 -21.62 2.37
CA VAL A 203 -7.82 -21.28 1.37
C VAL A 203 -8.18 -19.86 0.93
N ASP A 204 -7.58 -18.88 1.60
CA ASP A 204 -7.79 -17.46 1.37
C ASP A 204 -6.50 -16.72 0.96
N GLN A 205 -5.33 -17.39 0.98
CA GLN A 205 -4.04 -16.86 0.53
C GLN A 205 -3.42 -17.63 -0.66
N VAL A 206 -2.44 -17.02 -1.33
CA VAL A 206 -1.69 -17.62 -2.45
C VAL A 206 -0.80 -18.78 -1.99
N GLN A 207 -0.21 -18.73 -0.80
CA GLN A 207 0.56 -19.86 -0.25
C GLN A 207 -0.35 -21.08 -0.04
N GLU A 208 -1.50 -20.91 0.61
CA GLU A 208 -2.47 -21.97 0.85
C GLU A 208 -3.01 -22.57 -0.47
N TYR A 209 -3.13 -21.75 -1.52
CA TYR A 209 -3.44 -22.23 -2.87
C TYR A 209 -2.34 -23.15 -3.43
N PHE A 210 -1.06 -22.80 -3.28
CA PHE A 210 0.04 -23.68 -3.67
C PHE A 210 0.12 -24.94 -2.79
N ASP A 211 -0.12 -24.82 -1.50
CA ASP A 211 -0.13 -25.95 -0.57
C ASP A 211 -1.21 -26.96 -0.96
N ASN A 212 -2.43 -26.50 -1.29
CA ASN A 212 -3.56 -27.37 -1.64
C ASN A 212 -3.56 -27.85 -3.10
N THR A 213 -2.76 -27.27 -4.01
CA THR A 213 -2.76 -27.65 -5.44
C THR A 213 -1.43 -28.17 -6.00
N GLY A 214 -0.31 -27.93 -5.30
CA GLY A 214 1.01 -28.40 -5.70
C GLY A 214 1.31 -29.85 -5.29
N SER A 215 2.53 -30.29 -5.56
CA SER A 215 2.98 -31.65 -5.22
C SER A 215 4.50 -31.69 -5.02
N SER A 216 4.95 -32.53 -4.10
CA SER A 216 6.38 -32.79 -3.88
C SER A 216 7.02 -33.50 -5.07
N GLY A 217 8.26 -33.13 -5.38
CA GLY A 217 9.04 -33.69 -6.48
C GLY A 217 10.25 -32.80 -6.81
N TYR A 218 11.14 -33.29 -7.67
CA TYR A 218 12.30 -32.54 -8.14
C TYR A 218 12.17 -32.22 -9.63
N PHE A 219 12.91 -31.22 -10.12
CA PHE A 219 12.96 -30.92 -11.56
C PHE A 219 14.37 -31.18 -12.12
N THR A 220 15.39 -30.63 -11.47
CA THR A 220 16.80 -30.75 -11.87
C THR A 220 17.63 -31.47 -10.79
N GLY A 221 18.61 -32.27 -11.22
CA GLY A 221 19.54 -32.98 -10.31
C GLY A 221 19.11 -34.39 -9.91
N GLY A 222 19.64 -34.88 -8.79
CA GLY A 222 19.32 -36.19 -8.21
C GLY A 222 19.81 -37.42 -8.99
N VAL A 223 20.71 -37.26 -9.96
CA VAL A 223 21.28 -38.37 -10.76
C VAL A 223 22.07 -39.31 -9.86
N LEU A 224 21.82 -40.62 -10.00
CA LEU A 224 22.54 -41.70 -9.33
C LEU A 224 23.69 -42.22 -10.21
N SER A 225 24.87 -42.45 -9.62
CA SER A 225 26.01 -43.08 -10.31
C SER A 225 26.92 -43.87 -9.35
N ASP A 226 27.57 -44.91 -9.85
CA ASP A 226 28.59 -45.66 -9.10
C ASP A 226 29.82 -44.77 -8.81
N GLY A 227 30.11 -44.57 -7.52
CA GLY A 227 31.33 -43.92 -7.00
C GLY A 227 32.50 -44.89 -6.84
N GLY A 228 32.27 -46.19 -7.05
CA GLY A 228 33.23 -47.28 -6.93
C GLY A 228 33.29 -47.88 -5.53
N SER A 229 33.81 -49.12 -5.45
CA SER A 229 34.00 -49.86 -4.18
C SER A 229 32.75 -49.98 -3.30
N GLY A 230 31.59 -50.23 -3.91
CA GLY A 230 30.31 -50.39 -3.19
C GLY A 230 29.72 -49.06 -2.70
N THR A 231 30.10 -47.92 -3.30
CA THR A 231 29.61 -46.59 -2.89
C THR A 231 28.87 -45.86 -4.01
N LEU A 232 27.80 -45.17 -3.64
CA LEU A 232 26.92 -44.42 -4.52
C LEU A 232 27.23 -42.91 -4.47
N ASP A 233 27.23 -42.27 -5.62
CA ASP A 233 27.24 -40.82 -5.77
C ASP A 233 25.86 -40.31 -6.22
N VAL A 234 25.41 -39.20 -5.63
CA VAL A 234 24.14 -38.51 -5.93
C VAL A 234 24.41 -37.04 -6.24
N SER A 235 24.03 -36.59 -7.44
CA SER A 235 24.22 -35.19 -7.85
C SER A 235 23.26 -34.23 -7.11
N ALA A 236 23.72 -33.01 -6.79
CA ALA A 236 22.89 -31.94 -6.22
C ALA A 236 21.64 -31.67 -7.07
N GLY A 237 20.55 -31.20 -6.44
CA GLY A 237 19.29 -30.95 -7.12
C GLY A 237 18.34 -29.97 -6.43
N GLU A 238 17.26 -29.65 -7.13
CA GLU A 238 16.28 -28.63 -6.76
C GLU A 238 14.85 -29.12 -7.07
N GLY A 239 13.89 -28.72 -6.23
CA GLY A 239 12.52 -29.22 -6.27
C GLY A 239 11.55 -28.46 -5.37
N PHE A 240 10.36 -29.03 -5.20
CA PHE A 240 9.40 -28.66 -4.17
C PHE A 240 9.17 -29.85 -3.23
N ILE A 241 9.00 -29.60 -1.94
CA ILE A 241 8.76 -30.62 -0.92
C ILE A 241 7.86 -30.05 0.17
N ARG A 242 7.09 -30.90 0.86
CA ARG A 242 6.33 -30.47 2.03
C ARG A 242 7.18 -30.59 3.28
N THR A 243 6.94 -29.71 4.25
CA THR A 243 7.67 -29.71 5.54
C THR A 243 7.28 -30.86 6.48
N THR A 244 6.22 -31.60 6.17
CA THR A 244 5.76 -32.80 6.89
C THR A 244 4.95 -33.70 5.95
N ASN A 245 4.81 -34.99 6.30
CA ASN A 245 3.93 -35.95 5.64
C ASN A 245 2.42 -35.67 5.87
N ASP A 246 1.93 -34.53 5.40
CA ASP A 246 0.53 -34.12 5.35
C ASP A 246 0.28 -33.41 4.01
N ASP A 247 -0.77 -33.78 3.29
CA ASP A 247 -1.12 -33.21 1.98
C ASP A 247 -1.43 -31.69 2.04
N ASN A 248 -1.70 -31.14 3.23
CA ASN A 248 -1.96 -29.72 3.45
C ASN A 248 -0.75 -28.96 4.04
N ALA A 249 0.37 -29.64 4.29
CA ALA A 249 1.55 -28.98 4.85
C ALA A 249 2.20 -28.02 3.84
N PRO A 250 2.83 -26.92 4.30
CA PRO A 250 3.46 -25.93 3.44
C PRO A 250 4.38 -26.54 2.39
N LEU A 251 4.08 -26.27 1.12
CA LEU A 251 4.89 -26.68 -0.02
C LEU A 251 5.99 -25.64 -0.24
N VAL A 252 7.22 -26.02 0.06
CA VAL A 252 8.38 -25.14 -0.01
C VAL A 252 9.29 -25.51 -1.17
N SER A 253 9.90 -24.49 -1.79
CA SER A 253 11.01 -24.69 -2.71
C SER A 253 12.24 -25.13 -1.91
N PHE A 254 12.89 -26.21 -2.32
CA PHE A 254 14.07 -26.75 -1.63
C PHE A 254 15.21 -27.07 -2.60
N LYS A 255 16.42 -27.09 -2.04
CA LYS A 255 17.66 -27.42 -2.73
C LYS A 255 18.50 -28.35 -1.87
N PHE A 256 18.87 -29.49 -2.41
CA PHE A 256 19.69 -30.48 -1.73
C PHE A 256 21.11 -30.53 -2.32
N ALA A 257 22.09 -30.74 -1.44
CA ALA A 257 23.48 -30.87 -1.83
C ALA A 257 23.75 -32.25 -2.45
N GLY A 258 24.71 -32.31 -3.37
CA GLY A 258 25.21 -33.58 -3.87
C GLY A 258 25.97 -34.32 -2.79
N THR A 259 25.78 -35.63 -2.70
CA THR A 259 26.42 -36.50 -1.71
C THR A 259 27.22 -37.56 -2.44
N THR A 260 28.50 -37.69 -2.09
CA THR A 260 29.43 -38.65 -2.72
C THR A 260 29.90 -39.70 -1.72
N GLY A 261 30.07 -40.94 -2.17
CA GLY A 261 30.60 -42.03 -1.34
C GLY A 261 29.60 -42.60 -0.32
N LEU A 262 28.30 -42.61 -0.64
CA LEU A 262 27.27 -43.28 0.18
C LEU A 262 27.48 -44.79 0.14
N ALA A 263 27.94 -45.39 1.24
CA ALA A 263 28.17 -46.82 1.31
C ALA A 263 26.85 -47.62 1.21
N ILE A 264 26.78 -48.52 0.24
CA ILE A 264 25.70 -49.50 0.08
C ILE A 264 26.13 -50.78 0.80
N ALA A 265 25.22 -51.45 1.50
CA ALA A 265 25.56 -52.70 2.19
C ALA A 265 25.69 -53.85 1.19
N ASP A 266 26.75 -54.67 1.33
CA ASP A 266 27.04 -55.78 0.44
C ASP A 266 25.81 -56.68 0.19
N ASN A 267 25.50 -56.96 -1.08
CA ASN A 267 24.39 -57.83 -1.51
C ASN A 267 22.98 -57.30 -1.15
N THR A 268 22.80 -55.98 -1.06
CA THR A 268 21.50 -55.35 -0.78
C THR A 268 21.01 -54.47 -1.93
N THR A 269 19.69 -54.42 -2.09
CA THR A 269 18.99 -53.37 -2.86
C THR A 269 18.57 -52.27 -1.89
N GLN A 270 18.87 -51.01 -2.21
CA GLN A 270 18.44 -49.85 -1.44
C GLN A 270 17.81 -48.78 -2.35
N TYR A 271 16.73 -48.20 -1.87
CA TYR A 271 16.03 -47.06 -2.44
C TYR A 271 16.60 -45.77 -1.86
N VAL A 272 16.83 -44.79 -2.74
CA VAL A 272 17.49 -43.52 -2.44
C VAL A 272 16.42 -42.44 -2.34
N PHE A 273 16.35 -41.75 -1.21
CA PHE A 273 15.37 -40.69 -0.94
C PHE A 273 16.04 -39.37 -0.59
N VAL A 274 15.31 -38.27 -0.74
CA VAL A 274 15.65 -36.96 -0.17
C VAL A 274 14.50 -36.44 0.70
N ASN A 275 14.82 -36.03 1.92
CA ASN A 275 13.83 -35.48 2.86
C ASN A 275 13.70 -33.94 2.78
N ASP A 276 12.71 -33.40 3.48
CA ASP A 276 12.44 -31.96 3.67
C ASP A 276 13.70 -31.12 4.01
N SER A 277 14.59 -31.72 4.79
CA SER A 277 15.86 -31.16 5.26
C SER A 277 16.98 -31.21 4.21
N GLY A 278 16.67 -31.65 2.98
CA GLY A 278 17.63 -31.76 1.87
C GLY A 278 18.71 -32.82 2.06
N THR A 279 18.47 -33.82 2.92
CA THR A 279 19.42 -34.90 3.24
C THR A 279 19.08 -36.16 2.44
N ILE A 280 20.12 -36.79 1.86
CA ILE A 280 19.98 -38.07 1.15
C ILE A 280 19.95 -39.22 2.15
N ASN A 281 18.90 -40.04 2.08
CA ASN A 281 18.70 -41.22 2.91
C ASN A 281 18.62 -42.49 2.06
N LEU A 282 18.99 -43.63 2.64
CA LEU A 282 18.89 -44.96 2.03
C LEU A 282 17.92 -45.84 2.84
N SER A 283 17.13 -46.65 2.15
CA SER A 283 16.16 -47.58 2.76
C SER A 283 16.09 -48.88 1.98
N THR A 284 15.82 -50.00 2.64
CA THR A 284 15.50 -51.28 1.98
C THR A 284 14.02 -51.42 1.61
N ASP A 285 13.18 -50.47 2.05
CA ASP A 285 11.75 -50.40 1.77
C ASP A 285 11.48 -49.30 0.74
N GLU A 286 10.76 -49.64 -0.33
CA GLU A 286 10.34 -48.75 -1.43
C GLU A 286 9.18 -47.85 -1.00
N PHE A 287 8.32 -48.33 -0.11
CA PHE A 287 7.03 -47.72 0.20
C PHE A 287 7.10 -46.62 1.27
N ILE A 288 8.30 -46.12 1.57
CA ILE A 288 8.52 -44.97 2.45
C ILE A 288 8.53 -43.62 1.71
N GLU A 289 8.16 -43.61 0.42
CA GLU A 289 7.88 -42.36 -0.31
C GLU A 289 6.70 -41.63 0.35
N ALA A 290 6.91 -40.34 0.65
CA ALA A 290 5.99 -39.52 1.44
C ALA A 290 6.04 -38.06 0.97
N ALA A 291 5.10 -37.23 1.44
CA ALA A 291 5.05 -35.83 1.02
C ALA A 291 6.29 -35.01 1.43
N ASP A 292 6.99 -35.45 2.48
CA ASP A 292 8.25 -34.92 3.02
C ASP A 292 9.48 -35.78 2.71
N ASN A 293 9.34 -36.85 1.91
CA ASN A 293 10.41 -37.80 1.59
C ASN A 293 10.28 -38.33 0.15
N ILE A 294 10.97 -37.68 -0.78
CA ILE A 294 10.86 -37.93 -2.23
C ILE A 294 11.83 -39.02 -2.66
N MET A 295 11.37 -40.04 -3.39
CA MET A 295 12.26 -41.04 -3.99
C MET A 295 13.06 -40.43 -5.15
N LEU A 296 14.35 -40.74 -5.24
CA LEU A 296 15.23 -40.37 -6.36
C LEU A 296 15.49 -41.56 -7.30
N GLY A 297 15.66 -42.76 -6.76
CA GLY A 297 15.94 -43.98 -7.53
C GLY A 297 16.32 -45.18 -6.67
N VAL A 298 16.86 -46.21 -7.31
CA VAL A 298 17.28 -47.47 -6.68
C VAL A 298 18.73 -47.81 -7.03
N VAL A 299 19.41 -48.47 -6.10
CA VAL A 299 20.75 -49.02 -6.23
C VAL A 299 20.78 -50.46 -5.72
N THR A 300 21.48 -51.35 -6.42
CA THR A 300 21.74 -52.72 -5.97
C THR A 300 23.25 -52.96 -5.93
N ASP A 301 23.73 -53.51 -4.81
CA ASP A 301 25.07 -54.06 -4.68
C ASP A 301 25.01 -55.59 -4.83
N GLU A 302 25.96 -56.19 -5.56
CA GLU A 302 26.26 -57.62 -5.49
C GLU A 302 27.77 -57.83 -5.25
N GLY A 303 28.14 -58.42 -4.12
CA GLY A 303 29.53 -58.76 -3.80
C GLY A 303 30.44 -57.58 -3.44
N GLY A 304 29.92 -56.43 -2.98
CA GLY A 304 30.70 -55.24 -2.63
C GLY A 304 31.03 -54.36 -3.84
N VAL A 305 30.27 -54.51 -4.92
CA VAL A 305 30.28 -53.65 -6.10
C VAL A 305 28.83 -53.36 -6.48
N ILE A 306 28.54 -52.10 -6.80
CA ILE A 306 27.25 -51.69 -7.36
C ILE A 306 27.05 -52.43 -8.69
N SER A 307 26.03 -53.27 -8.75
CA SER A 307 25.63 -53.98 -9.95
C SER A 307 24.69 -53.14 -10.81
N HIS A 308 23.81 -52.34 -10.18
CA HIS A 308 22.78 -51.54 -10.85
C HIS A 308 22.48 -50.22 -10.15
N THR A 309 22.28 -49.13 -10.91
CA THR A 309 21.75 -47.83 -10.43
C THR A 309 20.84 -47.21 -11.47
N PHE A 310 19.64 -46.76 -11.08
CA PHE A 310 18.76 -45.96 -11.97
C PHE A 310 17.77 -45.08 -11.20
N ASN A 311 17.40 -43.96 -11.82
CA ASN A 311 16.45 -43.00 -11.26
C ASN A 311 14.98 -43.43 -11.47
N LEU A 312 14.15 -43.32 -10.43
CA LEU A 312 12.74 -43.74 -10.42
C LEU A 312 11.75 -42.68 -9.88
N GLY A 313 12.26 -41.52 -9.44
CA GLY A 313 11.49 -40.50 -8.73
C GLY A 313 10.58 -39.59 -9.55
N VAL A 314 9.73 -38.82 -8.86
CA VAL A 314 8.80 -37.86 -9.46
C VAL A 314 9.53 -36.62 -10.00
N ARG A 315 9.59 -36.50 -11.32
CA ARG A 315 10.10 -35.31 -12.02
C ARG A 315 8.97 -34.34 -12.38
N LEU A 316 9.01 -33.12 -11.86
CA LEU A 316 7.91 -32.15 -11.96
C LEU A 316 7.76 -31.53 -13.37
N GLU A 317 8.82 -31.45 -14.16
CA GLU A 317 8.86 -30.75 -15.47
C GLU A 317 7.84 -31.27 -16.50
N GLU A 318 7.42 -32.53 -16.40
CA GLU A 318 6.41 -33.14 -17.29
C GLU A 318 5.41 -34.02 -16.51
N SER A 319 5.25 -33.82 -15.20
CA SER A 319 4.57 -34.78 -14.28
C SER A 319 3.18 -35.23 -14.75
N ILE A 320 2.32 -34.29 -15.18
CA ILE A 320 0.97 -34.57 -15.71
C ILE A 320 1.04 -35.27 -17.08
N GLY A 321 1.98 -34.88 -17.94
CA GLY A 321 2.19 -35.50 -19.26
C GLY A 321 2.70 -36.93 -19.16
N GLN A 322 3.60 -37.19 -18.21
CA GLN A 322 4.12 -38.51 -17.89
C GLN A 322 3.08 -39.36 -17.15
N MET A 323 2.28 -38.80 -16.23
CA MET A 323 1.13 -39.49 -15.63
C MET A 323 0.10 -39.91 -16.69
N GLY A 324 -0.20 -39.05 -17.67
CA GLY A 324 -1.09 -39.37 -18.80
C GLY A 324 -0.54 -40.43 -19.76
N ARG A 325 0.79 -40.65 -19.78
CA ARG A 325 1.42 -41.80 -20.44
C ARG A 325 1.38 -43.03 -19.53
N TYR A 326 1.73 -42.90 -18.26
CA TYR A 326 1.73 -43.94 -17.22
C TYR A 326 0.37 -44.66 -17.11
N ILE A 327 -0.71 -43.93 -16.85
CA ILE A 327 -2.08 -44.49 -16.72
C ILE A 327 -2.54 -45.23 -18.00
N ARG A 328 -1.94 -44.93 -19.16
CA ARG A 328 -2.24 -45.62 -20.43
C ARG A 328 -1.53 -46.98 -20.58
N HIS A 329 -0.54 -47.27 -19.74
CA HIS A 329 0.30 -48.47 -19.83
C HIS A 329 0.30 -49.34 -18.56
N VAL A 330 -0.13 -48.83 -17.39
CA VAL A 330 0.04 -49.54 -16.11
C VAL A 330 -1.03 -50.60 -15.88
N ASP A 331 -0.58 -51.85 -16.00
CA ASP A 331 -0.72 -52.85 -14.94
C ASP A 331 0.58 -53.67 -14.97
N ASP A 332 1.45 -53.49 -13.97
CA ASP A 332 2.86 -53.95 -13.91
C ASP A 332 3.84 -53.42 -14.99
N VAL A 333 5.13 -53.80 -14.87
CA VAL A 333 6.21 -53.48 -15.82
C VAL A 333 5.98 -54.20 -17.15
N VAL A 334 5.21 -53.57 -18.04
CA VAL A 334 4.76 -54.19 -19.29
C VAL A 334 5.61 -53.84 -20.48
N ARG A 335 5.81 -54.84 -21.34
CA ARG A 335 6.16 -54.65 -22.75
C ARG A 335 5.15 -53.71 -23.41
N ASN A 336 5.63 -52.75 -24.19
CA ASN A 336 4.77 -51.85 -24.97
C ASN A 336 3.92 -52.62 -26.01
N ARG A 337 2.67 -52.94 -25.65
CA ARG A 337 1.74 -53.79 -26.44
C ARG A 337 1.40 -53.18 -27.82
N ARG A 338 1.54 -51.87 -28.01
CA ARG A 338 1.19 -51.18 -29.28
C ARG A 338 2.34 -51.10 -30.28
N LYS A 339 3.61 -51.14 -29.84
CA LYS A 339 4.78 -51.11 -30.73
C LYS A 339 5.30 -52.50 -31.13
N GLY A 340 5.14 -53.51 -30.28
CA GLY A 340 5.74 -54.85 -30.48
C GLY A 340 7.21 -54.93 -30.06
N GLY A 341 7.77 -56.14 -30.04
CA GLY A 341 9.13 -56.44 -29.56
C GLY A 341 9.17 -57.49 -28.45
N LEU A 342 10.35 -57.80 -27.89
CA LEU A 342 10.56 -58.69 -26.73
C LEU A 342 9.88 -60.06 -26.85
N ILE A 343 10.00 -60.71 -28.00
CA ILE A 343 9.49 -62.08 -28.24
C ILE A 343 10.67 -63.04 -28.13
N PHE A 344 10.58 -64.00 -27.20
CA PHE A 344 11.57 -65.07 -27.03
C PHE A 344 11.42 -66.16 -28.10
N GLY A 345 12.57 -66.67 -28.55
CA GLY A 345 12.70 -67.81 -29.45
C GLY A 345 13.92 -68.66 -29.09
N GLN A 346 14.03 -69.84 -29.72
CA GLN A 346 15.16 -70.75 -29.59
C GLN A 346 15.66 -71.19 -30.97
N SER A 347 16.93 -71.61 -31.07
CA SER A 347 17.46 -72.27 -32.26
C SER A 347 16.74 -73.60 -32.51
N GLY A 348 16.27 -73.83 -33.74
CA GLY A 348 15.65 -75.10 -34.16
C GLY A 348 16.64 -76.25 -34.42
N ASP A 349 17.83 -76.20 -33.82
CA ASP A 349 18.93 -77.14 -34.01
C ASP A 349 19.56 -77.56 -32.66
N ALA A 350 20.65 -78.32 -32.70
CA ALA A 350 21.27 -78.89 -31.50
C ALA A 350 22.02 -77.87 -30.61
N ASN A 351 22.09 -76.59 -31.01
CA ASN A 351 22.98 -75.61 -30.37
C ASN A 351 22.36 -74.93 -29.13
N ARG A 352 21.03 -74.96 -28.97
CA ARG A 352 20.28 -74.37 -27.84
C ARG A 352 20.54 -72.86 -27.65
N TYR A 353 20.69 -72.12 -28.73
CA TYR A 353 20.74 -70.66 -28.69
C TYR A 353 19.36 -70.05 -28.44
N VAL A 354 19.35 -68.80 -27.95
CA VAL A 354 18.16 -68.04 -27.57
C VAL A 354 18.16 -66.71 -28.30
N THR A 355 17.00 -66.30 -28.78
CA THR A 355 16.82 -65.08 -29.58
C THR A 355 15.67 -64.23 -29.04
N ILE A 356 15.84 -62.91 -29.05
CA ILE A 356 14.84 -61.95 -28.59
C ILE A 356 14.80 -60.75 -29.56
N THR A 357 13.59 -60.36 -29.97
CA THR A 357 13.38 -59.16 -30.79
C THR A 357 13.50 -57.87 -29.98
N ALA A 358 14.11 -56.82 -30.53
CA ALA A 358 14.20 -55.50 -29.90
C ALA A 358 12.81 -54.94 -29.51
N GLY A 359 12.74 -54.11 -28.46
CA GLY A 359 11.48 -53.55 -27.96
C GLY A 359 11.65 -52.45 -26.92
N GLN A 360 10.60 -52.20 -26.14
CA GLN A 360 10.62 -51.27 -25.01
C GLN A 360 9.91 -51.88 -23.80
N LEU A 361 10.50 -51.70 -22.62
CA LEU A 361 9.91 -51.93 -21.30
C LEU A 361 9.50 -50.58 -20.71
N GLU A 362 8.34 -50.53 -20.06
CA GLU A 362 7.86 -49.36 -19.32
C GLU A 362 7.90 -49.72 -17.81
N TRP A 363 8.71 -49.03 -17.00
CA TRP A 363 8.81 -49.26 -15.54
C TRP A 363 8.55 -47.95 -14.80
N GLY A 364 7.55 -47.94 -13.92
CA GLY A 364 7.08 -46.71 -13.30
C GLY A 364 6.72 -45.68 -14.38
N ARG A 365 7.11 -44.42 -14.19
CA ARG A 365 6.87 -43.34 -15.16
C ARG A 365 7.95 -43.23 -16.27
N THR A 366 8.88 -44.18 -16.34
CA THR A 366 10.06 -44.15 -17.21
C THR A 366 10.03 -45.25 -18.29
N SER A 367 10.55 -44.96 -19.48
CA SER A 367 10.54 -45.85 -20.66
C SER A 367 11.96 -46.28 -21.03
N TYR A 368 12.19 -47.59 -21.13
CA TYR A 368 13.51 -48.19 -21.32
C TYR A 368 13.59 -48.95 -22.66
N PRO A 369 14.48 -48.54 -23.60
CA PRO A 369 14.64 -49.21 -24.88
C PRO A 369 15.58 -50.43 -24.77
N ILE A 370 15.11 -51.59 -25.19
CA ILE A 370 15.87 -52.86 -25.12
C ILE A 370 16.28 -53.27 -26.55
N PRO A 371 17.58 -53.51 -26.82
CA PRO A 371 18.06 -53.95 -28.13
C PRO A 371 17.61 -55.39 -28.47
N ALA A 372 17.91 -55.85 -29.68
CA ALA A 372 17.75 -57.26 -30.03
C ALA A 372 18.89 -58.08 -29.40
N PHE A 373 18.63 -59.36 -29.12
CA PHE A 373 19.55 -60.27 -28.42
C PHE A 373 19.59 -61.62 -29.15
N ASP A 374 20.77 -62.12 -29.51
CA ASP A 374 20.96 -63.39 -30.21
C ASP A 374 22.26 -64.09 -29.77
N THR A 375 22.12 -65.16 -29.00
CA THR A 375 23.27 -65.90 -28.44
C THR A 375 23.97 -66.83 -29.42
N SER A 376 23.53 -66.89 -30.68
CA SER A 376 24.35 -67.45 -31.77
C SER A 376 25.46 -66.49 -32.22
N GLY A 377 25.38 -65.22 -31.82
CA GLY A 377 26.37 -64.16 -32.04
C GLY A 377 27.33 -63.98 -30.87
N ALA A 378 27.48 -62.73 -30.41
CA ALA A 378 28.33 -62.35 -29.30
C ALA A 378 27.57 -62.18 -27.97
N ASP A 379 26.24 -62.22 -28.00
CA ASP A 379 25.39 -61.96 -26.85
C ASP A 379 25.37 -63.16 -25.91
N THR A 380 25.28 -62.90 -24.61
CA THR A 380 25.31 -63.90 -23.56
C THR A 380 24.34 -63.57 -22.43
N PHE A 381 23.82 -64.58 -21.75
CA PHE A 381 22.99 -64.45 -20.55
C PHE A 381 23.69 -65.05 -19.33
N ASP A 382 23.24 -64.62 -18.15
CA ASP A 382 23.66 -65.21 -16.88
C ASP A 382 22.63 -66.26 -16.42
N THR A 383 23.10 -67.26 -15.69
CA THR A 383 22.27 -68.36 -15.16
C THR A 383 22.28 -68.35 -13.63
N TYR A 384 21.11 -68.53 -13.02
CA TYR A 384 20.87 -68.42 -11.59
C TYR A 384 20.02 -69.59 -11.05
N SER A 385 20.25 -69.96 -9.79
CA SER A 385 19.41 -70.87 -9.00
C SER A 385 18.94 -70.19 -7.70
N ALA A 386 18.31 -70.91 -6.75
CA ALA A 386 18.12 -70.38 -5.39
C ALA A 386 19.44 -70.01 -4.69
N GLY A 387 20.57 -70.57 -5.13
CA GLY A 387 21.89 -70.32 -4.55
C GLY A 387 22.55 -69.02 -5.04
N GLY A 388 21.93 -68.31 -5.99
CA GLY A 388 22.51 -67.13 -6.65
C GLY A 388 23.02 -67.45 -8.06
N VAL A 389 24.09 -66.77 -8.49
CA VAL A 389 24.73 -66.94 -9.80
C VAL A 389 25.37 -68.34 -9.92
N GLU A 390 25.02 -69.08 -10.96
CA GLU A 390 25.61 -70.39 -11.29
C GLU A 390 26.69 -70.28 -12.39
N ALA A 391 26.46 -69.45 -13.41
CA ALA A 391 27.43 -69.12 -14.44
C ALA A 391 27.05 -67.82 -15.14
N THR A 392 28.05 -66.99 -15.46
CA THR A 392 27.89 -65.79 -16.30
C THR A 392 28.40 -66.02 -17.72
N GLY A 393 27.93 -65.21 -18.67
CA GLY A 393 28.45 -65.25 -20.05
C GLY A 393 28.07 -66.52 -20.84
N VAL A 394 26.91 -67.11 -20.57
CA VAL A 394 26.43 -68.35 -21.20
C VAL A 394 25.72 -68.05 -22.52
N SER A 395 25.93 -68.89 -23.54
CA SER A 395 25.27 -68.76 -24.85
C SER A 395 24.23 -69.85 -25.17
N ALA A 396 24.32 -71.03 -24.54
CA ALA A 396 23.43 -72.17 -24.81
C ALA A 396 22.63 -72.57 -23.57
N TRP A 397 21.30 -72.70 -23.69
CA TRP A 397 20.44 -73.01 -22.54
C TRP A 397 20.63 -74.46 -22.03
N PRO A 398 20.48 -74.72 -20.71
CA PRO A 398 20.81 -76.00 -20.08
C PRO A 398 19.67 -77.03 -20.16
N ASN A 399 19.95 -78.26 -20.59
CA ASN A 399 18.92 -79.28 -20.85
C ASN A 399 19.04 -80.57 -20.01
N THR A 400 19.83 -80.59 -18.93
CA THR A 400 20.03 -81.81 -18.11
C THR A 400 19.88 -81.62 -16.60
N GLN A 401 19.71 -80.39 -16.13
CA GLN A 401 19.71 -80.02 -14.72
C GLN A 401 18.49 -79.18 -14.38
N TYR A 402 18.07 -79.28 -13.11
CA TYR A 402 17.07 -78.41 -12.49
C TYR A 402 17.64 -77.95 -11.14
N ASP A 403 17.10 -76.89 -10.56
CA ASP A 403 17.47 -76.44 -9.22
C ASP A 403 16.76 -77.28 -8.16
N ASN A 404 17.52 -77.90 -7.26
CA ASN A 404 16.98 -78.63 -6.12
C ASN A 404 17.31 -77.89 -4.81
N ALA A 405 16.56 -76.82 -4.54
CA ALA A 405 16.66 -75.96 -3.34
C ALA A 405 18.04 -75.25 -3.19
N GLY A 406 18.50 -74.62 -4.26
CA GLY A 406 19.77 -73.87 -4.32
C GLY A 406 20.96 -74.73 -4.72
N THR A 407 20.75 -75.78 -5.51
CA THR A 407 21.81 -76.67 -5.98
C THR A 407 21.41 -77.37 -7.27
N LEU A 408 22.16 -77.13 -8.35
CA LEU A 408 21.90 -77.74 -9.65
C LEU A 408 22.06 -79.26 -9.62
N THR A 409 20.94 -79.96 -9.78
CA THR A 409 20.86 -81.41 -9.73
C THR A 409 20.55 -81.98 -11.10
N VAL A 410 21.29 -83.01 -11.52
CA VAL A 410 21.02 -83.71 -12.79
C VAL A 410 19.67 -84.41 -12.71
N MET A 411 18.79 -84.12 -13.67
CA MET A 411 17.44 -84.68 -13.76
C MET A 411 17.47 -86.21 -13.90
N THR A 412 16.38 -86.86 -13.51
CA THR A 412 16.12 -88.27 -13.83
C THR A 412 15.72 -88.39 -15.31
N ASN A 413 16.06 -89.51 -15.96
CA ASN A 413 15.63 -89.74 -17.34
C ASN A 413 14.10 -89.79 -17.45
N ASN A 414 13.55 -89.29 -18.56
CA ASN A 414 12.10 -89.12 -18.78
C ASN A 414 11.40 -88.23 -17.74
N ARG A 415 12.09 -87.20 -17.23
CA ARG A 415 11.47 -86.11 -16.47
C ARG A 415 11.49 -84.80 -17.25
N TRP A 416 10.53 -83.96 -16.90
CA TRP A 416 10.34 -82.60 -17.40
C TRP A 416 10.82 -81.59 -16.36
N ALA A 417 11.34 -80.45 -16.79
CA ALA A 417 11.66 -79.31 -15.94
C ALA A 417 11.42 -78.00 -16.69
N VAL A 418 11.43 -76.91 -15.92
CA VAL A 418 11.19 -75.55 -16.41
C VAL A 418 12.48 -74.72 -16.35
N LEU A 419 12.61 -73.77 -17.26
CA LEU A 419 13.54 -72.66 -17.18
C LEU A 419 12.76 -71.35 -17.30
N TRP A 420 13.03 -70.41 -16.41
CA TRP A 420 12.39 -69.11 -16.33
C TRP A 420 13.33 -68.04 -16.88
N TRP A 421 12.83 -67.16 -17.74
CA TRP A 421 13.61 -66.11 -18.39
C TRP A 421 13.15 -64.72 -17.97
N TYR A 422 14.11 -63.86 -17.66
CA TYR A 422 13.91 -62.49 -17.20
C TYR A 422 14.64 -61.49 -18.12
N ILE A 423 14.09 -60.28 -18.24
CA ILE A 423 14.70 -59.12 -18.91
C ILE A 423 14.86 -57.98 -17.89
N GLU A 424 15.97 -57.27 -17.94
CA GLU A 424 16.26 -56.10 -17.11
C GLU A 424 16.14 -54.78 -17.91
N PRO A 425 15.78 -53.63 -17.30
CA PRO A 425 15.60 -52.34 -17.99
C PRO A 425 16.84 -51.81 -18.72
N ASP A 426 18.03 -52.28 -18.34
CA ASP A 426 19.31 -51.93 -18.95
C ASP A 426 19.66 -52.78 -20.18
N GLY A 427 18.88 -53.83 -20.45
CA GLY A 427 19.04 -54.74 -21.58
C GLY A 427 19.60 -56.12 -21.25
N HIS A 428 19.96 -56.42 -20.00
CA HIS A 428 20.46 -57.75 -19.64
C HIS A 428 19.36 -58.82 -19.66
N ILE A 429 19.76 -60.05 -20.00
CA ILE A 429 18.89 -61.25 -20.08
C ILE A 429 19.41 -62.28 -19.09
N VAL A 430 18.51 -62.85 -18.29
CA VAL A 430 18.87 -63.76 -17.20
C VAL A 430 17.97 -65.01 -17.20
N LEU A 431 18.56 -66.16 -16.91
CA LEU A 431 17.91 -67.46 -16.79
C LEU A 431 17.88 -67.91 -15.32
N LEU A 432 16.71 -68.31 -14.82
CA LEU A 432 16.51 -68.94 -13.52
C LEU A 432 16.04 -70.39 -13.71
N TYR A 433 16.74 -71.36 -13.10
CA TYR A 433 16.35 -72.77 -13.15
C TYR A 433 15.03 -73.04 -12.41
N GLY A 434 14.18 -73.91 -12.96
CA GLY A 434 12.98 -74.43 -12.30
C GLY A 434 13.32 -75.37 -11.14
N ARG A 435 12.41 -75.48 -10.17
CA ARG A 435 12.70 -75.98 -8.80
C ARG A 435 12.39 -77.46 -8.58
N ALA A 436 11.85 -78.12 -9.60
CA ALA A 436 11.49 -79.52 -9.53
C ALA A 436 11.65 -80.23 -10.88
N GLN A 437 11.49 -81.54 -10.84
CA GLN A 437 11.46 -82.41 -12.02
C GLN A 437 10.18 -83.26 -12.02
N TYR A 438 9.37 -83.11 -13.07
CA TYR A 438 8.00 -83.62 -13.09
C TYR A 438 7.85 -84.89 -13.93
N VAL A 439 6.88 -85.73 -13.55
CA VAL A 439 6.61 -87.01 -14.22
C VAL A 439 5.96 -86.77 -15.59
N THR A 440 5.13 -85.74 -15.69
CA THR A 440 4.42 -85.34 -16.90
C THR A 440 4.72 -83.89 -17.26
N GLU A 441 4.49 -83.54 -18.52
CA GLU A 441 4.61 -82.18 -19.05
C GLU A 441 3.66 -81.22 -18.33
N GLY A 442 2.36 -81.57 -18.20
CA GLY A 442 1.38 -80.73 -17.52
C GLY A 442 1.70 -80.42 -16.04
N GLN A 443 2.41 -81.31 -15.34
CA GLN A 443 2.90 -81.02 -13.99
C GLN A 443 4.06 -80.00 -13.97
N ALA A 444 4.82 -79.87 -15.07
CA ALA A 444 5.79 -78.80 -15.27
C ALA A 444 5.15 -77.52 -15.83
N GLU A 445 4.03 -77.62 -16.57
CA GLU A 445 3.21 -76.45 -16.91
C GLU A 445 2.65 -75.78 -15.65
N ASP A 446 2.19 -76.60 -14.69
CA ASP A 446 1.73 -76.23 -13.34
C ASP A 446 2.86 -75.76 -12.40
N GLU A 447 4.14 -75.74 -12.82
CA GLU A 447 5.18 -75.08 -12.02
C GLU A 447 4.91 -73.56 -12.02
N GLU A 448 4.49 -73.04 -10.87
CA GLU A 448 4.36 -71.60 -10.62
C GLU A 448 5.75 -70.94 -10.57
N GLN A 449 5.81 -69.64 -10.88
CA GLN A 449 7.05 -68.88 -10.74
C GLN A 449 7.58 -69.00 -9.29
N PRO A 450 8.88 -69.30 -9.06
CA PRO A 450 9.40 -69.63 -7.72
C PRO A 450 9.46 -68.48 -6.70
N ALA A 451 8.32 -67.94 -6.29
CA ALA A 451 8.16 -66.65 -5.61
C ALA A 451 8.96 -66.46 -4.30
N SER A 452 9.33 -67.53 -3.60
CA SER A 452 9.98 -67.47 -2.28
C SER A 452 11.50 -67.69 -2.27
N SER A 453 12.14 -67.79 -3.44
CA SER A 453 13.59 -68.00 -3.55
C SER A 453 14.19 -67.49 -4.87
N ILE A 454 13.66 -66.38 -5.37
CA ILE A 454 14.23 -65.63 -6.49
C ILE A 454 15.44 -64.84 -5.93
N PRO A 455 16.61 -64.84 -6.59
CA PRO A 455 17.75 -63.99 -6.24
C PRO A 455 17.38 -62.50 -6.22
N ASN A 456 17.94 -61.73 -5.28
CA ASN A 456 17.55 -60.33 -5.02
C ASN A 456 17.49 -59.43 -6.28
N ARG A 457 18.48 -59.55 -7.17
CA ARG A 457 18.50 -58.88 -8.48
C ARG A 457 17.22 -59.16 -9.29
N LEU A 458 16.86 -60.44 -9.42
CA LEU A 458 15.72 -60.91 -10.21
C LEU A 458 14.35 -60.63 -9.58
N SER A 459 14.29 -60.38 -8.26
CA SER A 459 13.06 -59.98 -7.57
C SER A 459 12.81 -58.46 -7.58
N SER A 460 13.83 -57.64 -7.83
CA SER A 460 13.74 -56.18 -7.67
C SER A 460 14.08 -55.36 -8.91
N ALA A 461 14.80 -55.92 -9.89
CA ALA A 461 15.29 -55.19 -11.06
C ALA A 461 14.95 -55.84 -12.42
N SER A 462 14.12 -56.90 -12.45
CA SER A 462 13.90 -57.71 -13.65
C SER A 462 12.43 -58.13 -13.84
N VAL A 463 12.03 -58.39 -15.09
CA VAL A 463 10.67 -58.82 -15.47
C VAL A 463 10.68 -60.22 -16.05
N ILE A 464 9.79 -61.09 -15.57
CA ILE A 464 9.56 -62.41 -16.18
C ILE A 464 9.00 -62.26 -17.61
N ALA A 465 9.74 -62.81 -18.58
CA ALA A 465 9.41 -62.68 -20.00
C ALA A 465 8.99 -64.01 -20.64
N SER A 466 9.59 -65.13 -20.25
CA SER A 466 9.29 -66.44 -20.85
C SER A 466 9.51 -67.62 -19.90
N LYS A 467 8.80 -68.72 -20.18
CA LYS A 467 8.92 -70.03 -19.52
C LYS A 467 9.23 -71.08 -20.60
N PHE A 468 10.38 -71.73 -20.52
CA PHE A 468 10.76 -72.85 -21.41
C PHE A 468 10.51 -74.17 -20.68
N ILE A 469 9.77 -75.08 -21.29
CA ILE A 469 9.50 -76.42 -20.77
C ILE A 469 10.29 -77.42 -21.61
N PHE A 470 11.16 -78.20 -20.97
CA PHE A 470 12.02 -79.15 -21.65
C PHE A 470 12.03 -80.51 -20.94
N LYS A 471 12.31 -81.55 -21.72
CA LYS A 471 12.55 -82.91 -21.23
C LYS A 471 14.05 -83.17 -21.20
N LYS A 472 14.52 -83.88 -20.17
CA LYS A 472 15.96 -84.14 -19.98
C LYS A 472 16.63 -84.67 -21.27
N SER A 473 17.71 -83.99 -21.66
CA SER A 473 18.59 -84.29 -22.80
C SER A 473 18.00 -84.05 -24.20
N GLU A 474 16.80 -83.48 -24.31
CA GLU A 474 16.31 -82.94 -25.59
C GLU A 474 16.98 -81.58 -25.89
N ASN A 475 17.30 -81.30 -27.16
CA ASN A 475 17.98 -80.05 -27.54
C ASN A 475 17.03 -78.93 -27.98
N ILE A 476 15.72 -79.17 -27.91
CA ILE A 476 14.67 -78.21 -28.26
C ILE A 476 13.70 -78.24 -27.08
N ALA A 477 13.34 -77.08 -26.54
CA ALA A 477 12.26 -76.99 -25.56
C ALA A 477 10.93 -77.33 -26.24
N GLU A 478 10.15 -78.24 -25.66
CA GLU A 478 8.85 -78.69 -26.19
C GLU A 478 7.88 -77.51 -26.26
N LYS A 479 7.95 -76.62 -25.26
CA LYS A 479 7.11 -75.43 -25.14
C LYS A 479 7.94 -74.21 -24.76
N VAL A 480 7.70 -73.11 -25.48
CA VAL A 480 8.19 -71.77 -25.15
C VAL A 480 6.98 -70.88 -24.94
N GLU A 481 6.65 -70.59 -23.67
CA GLU A 481 5.55 -69.72 -23.29
C GLU A 481 6.08 -68.31 -23.03
N THR A 482 5.38 -67.27 -23.50
CA THR A 482 5.77 -65.85 -23.28
C THR A 482 4.76 -65.19 -22.36
N ALA A 483 5.23 -64.54 -21.30
CA ALA A 483 4.37 -63.93 -20.26
C ALA A 483 3.44 -62.83 -20.81
N PHE A 484 3.86 -62.14 -21.88
CA PHE A 484 3.21 -60.93 -22.40
C PHE A 484 1.94 -61.15 -23.26
N GLY A 485 1.35 -62.35 -23.26
CA GLY A 485 0.21 -62.70 -24.15
C GLY A 485 -0.96 -63.44 -23.48
N THR A 486 -0.66 -64.46 -22.68
CA THR A 486 -1.63 -65.27 -21.93
C THR A 486 -0.99 -65.70 -20.60
N PRO A 487 -1.69 -65.69 -19.46
CA PRO A 487 -1.13 -66.17 -18.21
C PRO A 487 -0.71 -67.65 -18.30
N PHE A 488 0.25 -68.07 -17.46
CA PHE A 488 0.69 -69.46 -17.36
C PHE A 488 -0.38 -70.35 -16.69
N THR A 489 -1.52 -70.56 -17.35
CA THR A 489 -2.61 -71.38 -16.82
C THR A 489 -2.36 -72.86 -17.03
N GLY A 490 -2.18 -73.59 -15.93
CA GLY A 490 -2.15 -75.05 -15.89
C GLY A 490 -3.42 -75.71 -16.43
N SER A 491 -3.27 -76.92 -17.00
CA SER A 491 -4.38 -77.68 -17.56
C SER A 491 -5.15 -78.39 -16.44
N GLY A 492 -6.21 -77.73 -15.95
CA GLY A 492 -6.92 -78.06 -14.71
C GLY A 492 -7.22 -79.54 -14.44
N VAL A 493 -6.92 -79.96 -13.20
CA VAL A 493 -7.08 -81.32 -12.67
C VAL A 493 -8.46 -81.92 -12.97
N THR A 494 -8.48 -83.00 -13.74
CA THR A 494 -9.71 -83.65 -14.24
C THR A 494 -10.19 -84.83 -13.37
N ALA A 495 -9.60 -85.07 -12.18
CA ALA A 495 -9.91 -86.21 -11.33
C ALA A 495 -9.71 -85.98 -9.81
N HIS A 496 -10.54 -86.60 -8.97
CA HIS A 496 -10.60 -86.38 -7.52
C HIS A 496 -9.48 -87.01 -6.68
N ASN A 497 -8.53 -87.74 -7.28
CA ASN A 497 -7.48 -88.48 -6.55
C ASN A 497 -6.31 -87.60 -6.05
N ASN A 498 -6.50 -86.29 -5.94
CA ASN A 498 -5.43 -85.30 -5.80
C ASN A 498 -5.36 -84.55 -4.44
N LEU A 499 -6.19 -84.87 -3.42
CA LEU A 499 -6.14 -84.24 -2.07
C LEU A 499 -6.44 -85.23 -0.90
N ALA A 500 -5.86 -85.02 0.31
CA ALA A 500 -6.10 -85.86 1.50
C ALA A 500 -5.83 -85.19 2.90
N ALA A 501 -6.78 -85.34 3.85
CA ALA A 501 -6.74 -85.17 5.34
C ALA A 501 -6.33 -83.80 5.99
N LEU A 502 -6.62 -83.42 7.26
CA LEU A 502 -7.77 -83.52 8.22
C LEU A 502 -7.42 -83.82 9.73
N ALA A 503 -8.25 -83.23 10.63
CA ALA A 503 -8.53 -83.53 12.07
C ALA A 503 -7.64 -82.98 13.24
N TRP A 504 -8.31 -82.52 14.31
CA TRP A 504 -7.78 -81.81 15.51
C TRP A 504 -6.68 -82.55 16.30
N THR A 505 -6.74 -83.89 16.38
CA THR A 505 -5.72 -84.70 17.05
C THR A 505 -4.34 -84.61 16.41
N SER A 506 -4.25 -84.12 15.17
CA SER A 506 -3.01 -84.01 14.39
C SER A 506 -2.35 -82.63 14.49
N ALA A 507 -2.95 -81.65 15.18
CA ALA A 507 -2.52 -80.25 15.19
C ALA A 507 -1.67 -79.81 16.40
N GLY A 508 -1.41 -80.69 17.38
CA GLY A 508 -0.24 -80.56 18.28
C GLY A 508 -0.22 -79.46 19.35
N HIS A 509 -1.33 -78.80 19.71
CA HIS A 509 -1.34 -77.80 20.78
C HIS A 509 -1.33 -78.43 22.19
N THR A 510 -0.26 -78.21 22.98
CA THR A 510 -0.10 -78.78 24.34
C THR A 510 0.48 -77.80 25.36
N GLY A 511 -0.30 -76.79 25.78
CA GLY A 511 0.10 -75.92 26.90
C GLY A 511 -0.96 -74.92 27.34
N THR A 512 -1.28 -74.93 28.63
CA THR A 512 -2.11 -73.91 29.30
C THR A 512 -1.38 -73.38 30.53
N VAL A 513 -1.27 -72.06 30.63
CA VAL A 513 -0.90 -71.37 31.88
C VAL A 513 -2.21 -70.92 32.51
N SER A 514 -2.63 -71.56 33.60
CA SER A 514 -3.96 -71.39 34.19
C SER A 514 -3.91 -71.10 35.69
N THR A 515 -4.32 -69.90 36.08
CA THR A 515 -4.96 -69.58 37.37
C THR A 515 -5.74 -68.26 37.23
N LEU A 516 -7.08 -68.22 37.27
CA LEU A 516 -8.05 -69.29 37.16
C LEU A 516 -9.37 -68.69 36.66
N ALA A 517 -9.86 -69.10 35.48
CA ALA A 517 -11.23 -68.78 35.08
C ALA A 517 -12.19 -69.68 35.87
N GLY A 518 -13.08 -69.07 36.64
CA GLY A 518 -14.14 -69.78 37.38
C GLY A 518 -15.26 -70.21 36.45
N PHE A 519 -15.04 -71.27 35.68
CA PHE A 519 -16.12 -72.01 35.03
C PHE A 519 -16.77 -72.96 36.04
N ASP A 520 -18.10 -73.04 36.05
CA ASP A 520 -18.83 -74.02 36.83
C ASP A 520 -18.62 -75.45 36.32
N GLY A 521 -19.20 -76.44 37.01
CA GLY A 521 -19.13 -77.85 36.64
C GLY A 521 -19.80 -78.21 35.29
N ALA A 522 -20.31 -77.23 34.54
CA ALA A 522 -20.88 -77.37 33.20
C ALA A 522 -20.15 -76.53 32.13
N GLY A 523 -19.21 -75.65 32.51
CA GLY A 523 -18.36 -74.89 31.58
C GLY A 523 -18.76 -73.42 31.35
N ALA A 524 -19.54 -72.78 32.23
CA ALA A 524 -19.91 -71.36 32.13
C ALA A 524 -19.36 -70.52 33.32
N ALA A 525 -19.00 -69.25 33.10
CA ALA A 525 -18.34 -68.41 34.10
C ALA A 525 -19.22 -67.26 34.65
N SER A 526 -19.19 -67.02 35.97
CA SER A 526 -19.92 -65.92 36.65
C SER A 526 -19.31 -65.50 38.01
N GLU A 527 -19.76 -64.35 38.52
CA GLU A 527 -19.18 -63.37 39.48
C GLU A 527 -19.28 -63.68 41.01
N TYR A 528 -18.35 -63.13 41.84
CA TYR A 528 -18.53 -62.86 43.30
C TYR A 528 -17.64 -61.72 43.87
N THR A 529 -17.87 -61.32 45.14
CA THR A 529 -17.91 -59.91 45.63
C THR A 529 -16.89 -59.46 46.73
N GLU A 530 -16.76 -58.13 46.87
CA GLU A 530 -16.23 -57.24 47.96
C GLU A 530 -15.51 -57.80 49.23
N SER A 531 -14.40 -57.15 49.63
CA SER A 531 -14.34 -56.31 50.88
C SER A 531 -12.96 -55.65 51.17
N ASN A 532 -12.83 -54.40 50.72
CA ASN A 532 -12.44 -53.21 51.48
C ASN A 532 -11.50 -53.30 52.72
N TYR A 533 -10.33 -52.64 52.63
CA TYR A 533 -10.04 -51.45 53.43
C TYR A 533 -9.65 -50.35 52.42
N LEU A 534 -9.93 -49.06 52.67
CA LEU A 534 -9.51 -48.01 51.72
C LEU A 534 -7.97 -47.86 51.85
N LEU A 535 -7.19 -48.46 50.96
CA LEU A 535 -5.79 -48.84 51.23
C LEU A 535 -4.77 -47.69 51.15
N VAL A 536 -4.82 -46.75 52.10
CA VAL A 536 -3.93 -46.70 53.27
C VAL A 536 -4.79 -46.16 54.42
N ASP A 537 -4.66 -46.68 55.64
CA ASP A 537 -5.66 -46.68 56.72
C ASP A 537 -6.00 -45.33 57.41
N GLY A 538 -5.96 -44.21 56.67
CA GLY A 538 -6.54 -42.92 57.03
C GLY A 538 -8.06 -42.99 57.23
N SER A 539 -8.46 -43.51 58.38
CA SER A 539 -9.85 -43.75 58.79
C SER A 539 -10.83 -42.62 58.42
N ARG A 540 -11.91 -43.04 57.73
CA ARG A 540 -13.08 -42.28 57.26
C ARG A 540 -13.18 -40.82 57.76
N ALA A 541 -12.73 -39.89 56.93
CA ALA A 541 -12.85 -38.45 57.14
C ALA A 541 -13.41 -37.81 55.84
N LEU A 542 -14.49 -37.01 55.83
CA LEU A 542 -15.22 -36.39 56.93
C LEU A 542 -16.74 -36.50 56.75
N ALA A 543 -17.42 -37.04 57.75
CA ALA A 543 -18.74 -36.57 58.14
C ALA A 543 -18.55 -35.81 59.47
N GLY A 544 -18.64 -34.48 59.42
CA GLY A 544 -18.30 -33.60 60.55
C GLY A 544 -17.66 -32.28 60.08
N ALA A 545 -17.62 -31.28 60.96
CA ALA A 545 -17.13 -29.93 60.63
C ALA A 545 -15.66 -29.93 60.18
N TRP A 546 -15.39 -29.27 59.07
CA TRP A 546 -14.07 -29.22 58.43
C TRP A 546 -13.31 -27.96 58.88
N ASN A 547 -12.13 -28.14 59.47
CA ASN A 547 -11.23 -27.04 59.83
C ASN A 547 -10.12 -26.92 58.78
N MET A 548 -10.14 -25.85 57.99
CA MET A 548 -9.11 -25.50 57.02
C MET A 548 -8.14 -24.48 57.62
N GLY A 549 -6.97 -24.93 58.07
CA GLY A 549 -5.93 -24.03 58.55
C GLY A 549 -5.32 -23.18 57.43
N SER A 550 -5.30 -21.86 57.60
CA SER A 550 -4.48 -20.86 56.87
C SER A 550 -4.44 -20.92 55.33
N GLN A 551 -5.45 -21.51 54.68
CA GLN A 551 -5.60 -21.51 53.22
C GLN A 551 -6.89 -20.79 52.86
N ILE A 552 -6.75 -19.72 52.07
CA ILE A 552 -7.88 -18.91 51.61
C ILE A 552 -8.67 -19.74 50.59
N LEU A 553 -9.95 -19.98 50.87
CA LEU A 553 -10.83 -20.74 50.01
C LEU A 553 -11.57 -19.79 49.05
N THR A 554 -11.12 -19.75 47.80
CA THR A 554 -11.76 -18.97 46.72
C THR A 554 -12.73 -19.83 45.90
N ASN A 555 -13.70 -19.18 45.25
CA ASN A 555 -14.71 -19.79 44.36
C ASN A 555 -15.66 -20.86 44.98
N VAL A 556 -15.98 -20.76 46.28
CA VAL A 556 -17.15 -21.49 46.82
C VAL A 556 -18.40 -20.65 46.63
N ASN A 557 -19.24 -21.06 45.68
CA ASN A 557 -20.55 -20.49 45.47
C ASN A 557 -21.58 -21.14 46.42
N ILE A 558 -21.98 -20.43 47.49
CA ILE A 558 -23.03 -20.88 48.42
C ILE A 558 -24.35 -20.17 48.04
N ASP A 559 -24.90 -20.53 46.89
CA ASP A 559 -26.10 -19.85 46.33
C ASP A 559 -27.38 -20.05 47.17
N THR A 560 -27.45 -21.10 48.01
CA THR A 560 -28.52 -21.28 49.02
C THR A 560 -28.06 -22.13 50.20
N GLY A 561 -28.18 -21.64 51.44
CA GLY A 561 -28.08 -22.46 52.65
C GLY A 561 -27.76 -21.67 53.93
N ASP A 562 -28.47 -21.97 55.03
CA ASP A 562 -28.20 -21.37 56.34
C ASP A 562 -26.81 -21.77 56.87
N ILE A 563 -26.00 -20.77 57.25
CA ILE A 563 -24.80 -21.00 58.05
C ILE A 563 -25.25 -21.25 59.50
N ASN A 564 -25.40 -22.53 59.83
CA ASN A 564 -25.80 -22.98 61.16
C ASN A 564 -24.82 -22.48 62.24
N THR A 565 -25.35 -22.08 63.38
CA THR A 565 -24.76 -21.32 64.50
C THR A 565 -23.68 -22.07 65.32
N ALA A 566 -22.92 -22.95 64.70
CA ALA A 566 -21.93 -23.82 65.33
C ALA A 566 -20.47 -23.31 65.22
N VAL A 567 -20.24 -22.05 64.82
CA VAL A 567 -18.95 -21.38 65.01
C VAL A 567 -18.94 -20.73 66.41
N THR A 568 -18.93 -21.57 67.43
CA THR A 568 -18.80 -21.14 68.83
C THR A 568 -17.40 -21.43 69.34
N ASN A 569 -16.58 -20.39 69.42
CA ASN A 569 -15.71 -20.28 70.58
C ASN A 569 -15.54 -18.82 71.02
N THR A 570 -15.86 -18.60 72.29
CA THR A 570 -15.67 -17.37 73.08
C THR A 570 -16.18 -16.06 72.47
N GLU A 571 -17.42 -15.75 72.86
CA GLU A 571 -17.71 -14.44 73.46
C GLU A 571 -16.52 -14.00 74.33
N TRP A 572 -15.90 -12.85 74.02
CA TRP A 572 -15.62 -11.90 75.08
C TRP A 572 -16.39 -10.62 74.77
N ASP A 573 -17.57 -10.58 75.36
CA ASP A 573 -18.42 -9.41 75.53
C ASP A 573 -17.57 -8.17 75.86
N ALA A 574 -17.55 -7.18 74.95
CA ALA A 574 -16.73 -5.97 75.07
C ALA A 574 -17.31 -4.96 76.08
N ALA A 575 -17.93 -5.47 77.14
CA ALA A 575 -18.57 -4.73 78.20
C ALA A 575 -18.12 -5.23 79.58
N PHE A 576 -16.81 -5.17 79.89
CA PHE A 576 -16.35 -4.64 81.19
C PHE A 576 -14.84 -4.30 81.23
N THR A 577 -14.55 -3.07 81.67
CA THR A 577 -13.31 -2.59 82.33
C THR A 577 -11.95 -2.67 81.63
N HIS A 578 -11.47 -1.51 81.19
CA HIS A 578 -10.08 -1.11 81.38
C HIS A 578 -9.83 -0.89 82.90
N VAL A 579 -9.18 -1.85 83.57
CA VAL A 579 -8.58 -1.65 84.90
C VAL A 579 -7.06 -1.59 84.78
N SER A 580 -6.42 -0.65 85.47
CA SER A 580 -4.97 -0.69 85.70
C SER A 580 -4.62 -1.81 86.70
N ASN A 581 -3.38 -2.30 86.65
CA ASN A 581 -2.89 -3.41 87.49
C ASN A 581 -2.64 -3.01 88.97
N ASP A 582 -3.11 -1.83 89.39
CA ASP A 582 -2.97 -1.29 90.76
C ASP A 582 -4.28 -0.73 91.36
N GLY A 583 -5.38 -0.67 90.58
CA GLY A 583 -6.70 -0.34 91.10
C GLY A 583 -6.87 1.10 91.59
N SER A 584 -6.24 2.09 90.92
CA SER A 584 -6.46 3.51 91.18
C SER A 584 -6.97 4.27 89.95
N ASP A 585 -8.09 4.98 90.11
CA ASP A 585 -8.56 5.97 89.13
C ASP A 585 -7.61 7.18 89.10
N HIS A 586 -7.36 7.77 87.93
CA HIS A 586 -7.28 9.24 87.72
C HIS A 586 -6.94 9.62 86.27
N SER A 587 -7.85 10.31 85.59
CA SER A 587 -7.57 11.67 85.06
C SER A 587 -8.87 12.35 84.59
N PHE A 588 -9.52 13.06 85.50
CA PHE A 588 -10.65 13.94 85.23
C PHE A 588 -10.21 15.27 84.62
N ILE A 589 -11.02 15.80 83.69
CA ILE A 589 -11.84 16.99 83.94
C ILE A 589 -13.27 16.52 83.65
N ASP A 590 -14.21 16.34 84.59
CA ASP A 590 -14.74 17.21 85.66
C ASP A 590 -15.42 18.49 85.13
N GLN A 591 -16.68 18.39 84.71
CA GLN A 591 -17.80 18.62 85.65
C GLN A 591 -19.16 18.27 85.05
N SER A 592 -20.06 17.75 85.88
CA SER A 592 -21.49 17.80 85.61
C SER A 592 -22.02 19.21 85.86
N VAL A 593 -22.41 19.94 84.80
CA VAL A 593 -23.27 21.13 84.95
C VAL A 593 -24.66 20.79 84.44
N LEU A 594 -25.63 20.98 85.32
CA LEU A 594 -27.03 20.65 85.14
C LEU A 594 -27.68 21.52 84.05
N ILE A 595 -28.59 20.90 83.29
CA ILE A 595 -29.67 21.45 82.45
C ILE A 595 -29.78 23.01 82.38
N VAL A 596 -29.82 23.54 81.16
CA VAL A 596 -30.14 24.95 80.76
C VAL A 596 -28.98 25.99 80.75
N ALA A 597 -27.74 25.62 80.43
CA ALA A 597 -26.72 26.62 80.05
C ALA A 597 -25.69 26.09 79.02
N SER A 598 -25.44 26.87 77.96
CA SER A 598 -24.32 26.64 77.02
C SER A 598 -23.10 27.44 77.49
N PRO A 599 -21.97 26.82 77.86
CA PRO A 599 -20.78 27.55 78.29
C PRO A 599 -20.10 28.24 77.11
N THR A 600 -19.96 29.56 77.17
CA THR A 600 -19.24 30.37 76.17
C THR A 600 -17.81 30.63 76.61
N PHE A 601 -16.86 29.90 76.02
CA PHE A 601 -15.42 30.06 76.27
C PHE A 601 -14.82 31.22 75.45
N VAL A 602 -15.08 32.45 75.87
CA VAL A 602 -14.51 33.65 75.24
C VAL A 602 -13.00 33.73 75.49
N GLY A 603 -12.21 33.77 74.41
CA GLY A 603 -10.75 33.99 74.49
C GLY A 603 -9.90 32.76 74.81
N MET A 604 -10.41 31.55 74.57
CA MET A 604 -9.61 30.32 74.72
C MET A 604 -8.51 30.24 73.65
N THR A 605 -7.25 30.14 74.08
CA THR A 605 -6.10 29.86 73.21
C THR A 605 -5.71 28.39 73.36
N LEU A 606 -5.87 27.59 72.30
CA LEU A 606 -5.43 26.20 72.24
C LEU A 606 -4.01 26.10 71.67
N SER A 607 -3.19 25.20 72.23
CA SER A 607 -1.78 25.01 71.84
C SER A 607 -1.59 23.92 70.75
N GLY A 608 -2.66 23.52 70.07
CA GLY A 608 -2.68 22.46 69.06
C GLY A 608 -4.00 22.45 68.29
N ASP A 609 -4.09 21.57 67.31
CA ASP A 609 -5.19 21.56 66.33
C ASP A 609 -6.56 21.29 66.97
N LEU A 610 -7.53 22.16 66.66
CA LEU A 610 -8.91 22.03 67.10
C LEU A 610 -9.73 21.25 66.05
N SER A 611 -10.00 19.98 66.34
CA SER A 611 -10.91 19.15 65.53
C SER A 611 -12.36 19.36 65.99
N LEU A 612 -13.22 19.82 65.08
CA LEU A 612 -14.67 20.02 65.30
C LEU A 612 -15.48 19.07 64.42
N GLY A 613 -16.66 18.66 64.88
CA GLY A 613 -17.59 17.87 64.07
C GLY A 613 -18.29 18.72 62.99
N PHE A 614 -18.76 18.06 61.92
CA PHE A 614 -19.66 18.70 60.97
C PHE A 614 -20.93 19.19 61.70
N GLY A 615 -21.08 20.51 61.82
CA GLY A 615 -22.22 21.16 62.49
C GLY A 615 -21.90 21.84 63.82
N ASP A 616 -20.70 21.70 64.40
CA ASP A 616 -20.33 22.45 65.62
C ASP A 616 -20.11 23.96 65.32
N LEU A 617 -19.73 24.30 64.09
CA LEU A 617 -19.68 25.68 63.59
C LEU A 617 -21.06 26.10 63.06
N VAL A 618 -22.02 26.28 63.96
CA VAL A 618 -23.29 26.92 63.64
C VAL A 618 -23.05 28.43 63.55
N SER A 619 -22.88 28.97 62.34
CA SER A 619 -23.09 30.41 62.14
C SER A 619 -24.53 30.75 62.51
N GLU A 620 -24.73 31.92 63.11
CA GLU A 620 -26.02 32.51 63.49
C GLU A 620 -27.20 32.08 62.61
N GLN A 621 -28.36 31.80 63.25
CA GLN A 621 -29.59 31.36 62.59
C GLN A 621 -29.94 32.27 61.40
N ASN A 622 -29.59 31.80 60.20
CA ASN A 622 -29.72 32.54 58.96
C ASN A 622 -31.20 32.87 58.68
N PRO A 623 -31.57 34.13 58.38
CA PRO A 623 -32.95 34.48 57.99
C PRO A 623 -33.46 33.66 56.79
N ASP A 624 -32.57 33.27 55.88
CA ASP A 624 -32.88 32.44 54.71
C ASP A 624 -32.44 30.97 54.90
N THR A 625 -33.29 30.22 55.61
CA THR A 625 -33.61 28.76 55.55
C THR A 625 -32.57 27.65 55.23
N VAL A 626 -31.31 27.92 54.90
CA VAL A 626 -30.30 26.91 54.50
C VAL A 626 -29.09 26.92 55.43
N ASN A 627 -28.66 25.73 55.83
CA ASN A 627 -27.46 25.50 56.64
C ASN A 627 -26.20 25.75 55.79
N ALA A 628 -25.42 26.77 56.14
CA ALA A 628 -24.15 27.07 55.50
C ALA A 628 -23.09 27.44 56.55
N ILE A 629 -21.82 27.14 56.27
CA ILE A 629 -20.71 27.71 57.04
C ILE A 629 -20.36 29.04 56.37
N ARG A 630 -20.56 30.15 57.10
CA ARG A 630 -20.14 31.49 56.66
C ARG A 630 -18.96 32.00 57.48
N LEU A 631 -17.91 32.45 56.79
CA LEU A 631 -16.86 33.27 57.38
C LEU A 631 -17.12 34.73 56.96
N LYS A 632 -17.78 35.48 57.84
CA LYS A 632 -18.05 36.91 57.66
C LYS A 632 -16.79 37.72 57.98
N GLY A 633 -16.38 38.60 57.08
CA GLY A 633 -15.50 39.72 57.45
C GLY A 633 -16.28 40.82 58.18
N THR A 634 -15.70 42.01 58.31
CA THR A 634 -16.46 43.19 58.76
C THR A 634 -17.39 43.68 57.64
N ALA A 635 -18.27 44.65 57.92
CA ALA A 635 -19.38 45.07 57.03
C ALA A 635 -18.97 45.76 55.70
N SER A 636 -17.74 45.54 55.23
CA SER A 636 -17.18 46.00 53.97
C SER A 636 -16.33 44.92 53.27
N ASP A 637 -16.29 43.70 53.81
CA ASP A 637 -15.40 42.62 53.37
C ASP A 637 -16.16 41.52 52.61
N VAL A 638 -15.41 40.70 51.89
CA VAL A 638 -15.88 39.60 51.06
C VAL A 638 -16.28 38.38 51.92
N ASP A 639 -17.43 37.79 51.61
CA ASP A 639 -18.01 36.66 52.33
C ASP A 639 -17.61 35.32 51.70
N VAL A 640 -17.10 34.38 52.51
CA VAL A 640 -16.90 32.97 52.09
C VAL A 640 -18.07 32.12 52.61
N VAL A 641 -18.79 31.48 51.70
CA VAL A 641 -20.01 30.70 51.98
C VAL A 641 -19.86 29.26 51.46
N LEU A 642 -20.03 28.30 52.36
CA LEU A 642 -20.05 26.87 52.03
C LEU A 642 -21.46 26.30 52.26
N GLY A 643 -22.13 25.84 51.19
CA GLY A 643 -23.33 24.99 51.30
C GLY A 643 -24.71 25.65 51.14
N ALA A 644 -24.82 26.97 50.91
CA ALA A 644 -26.13 27.63 50.75
C ALA A 644 -26.76 27.45 49.35
N SER A 645 -25.95 27.56 48.29
CA SER A 645 -26.41 27.50 46.88
C SER A 645 -25.34 27.01 45.89
N GLY A 646 -24.20 26.56 46.40
CA GLY A 646 -23.06 26.01 45.67
C GLY A 646 -22.07 25.40 46.66
N TYR A 647 -21.23 24.47 46.22
CA TYR A 647 -20.32 23.75 47.13
C TYR A 647 -19.24 24.67 47.72
N PHE A 648 -18.84 25.71 46.97
CA PHE A 648 -17.96 26.78 47.42
C PHE A 648 -18.35 28.08 46.71
N GLY A 649 -18.51 29.18 47.44
CA GLY A 649 -18.84 30.49 46.88
C GLY A 649 -18.21 31.65 47.66
N ILE A 650 -17.82 32.69 46.92
CA ILE A 650 -17.26 33.94 47.41
C ILE A 650 -18.18 35.07 46.93
N TRP A 651 -18.82 35.75 47.86
CA TRP A 651 -19.89 36.72 47.60
C TRP A 651 -19.35 38.15 47.66
N ASN A 652 -19.93 39.04 46.86
CA ASN A 652 -19.60 40.47 46.89
C ASN A 652 -19.97 41.09 48.25
N ALA A 653 -19.19 42.06 48.72
CA ALA A 653 -19.35 42.72 50.02
C ALA A 653 -20.69 43.45 50.21
N ALA A 654 -21.49 43.60 49.14
CA ALA A 654 -22.83 44.18 49.20
C ALA A 654 -23.91 43.21 49.71
N ASP A 655 -23.75 41.88 49.55
CA ASP A 655 -24.74 40.82 49.91
C ASP A 655 -26.22 41.21 49.58
N THR A 656 -26.44 41.88 48.44
CA THR A 656 -27.76 42.47 48.07
C THR A 656 -28.63 41.60 47.18
N VAL A 657 -28.08 40.58 46.51
CA VAL A 657 -28.83 39.70 45.61
C VAL A 657 -28.41 38.25 45.81
N GLN A 658 -29.39 37.38 45.98
CA GLN A 658 -29.20 35.94 46.06
C GLN A 658 -28.59 35.45 44.73
N ASN A 659 -27.35 34.93 44.79
CA ASN A 659 -26.48 34.49 43.68
C ASN A 659 -25.52 35.52 43.03
N ASP A 660 -25.27 36.69 43.63
CA ASP A 660 -24.23 37.64 43.15
C ASP A 660 -22.81 37.26 43.59
N ASN A 661 -22.37 36.07 43.18
CA ASN A 661 -21.09 35.48 43.58
C ASN A 661 -19.98 35.92 42.61
N ILE A 662 -18.94 36.58 43.12
CA ILE A 662 -17.76 36.96 42.32
C ILE A 662 -16.98 35.71 41.88
N PHE A 663 -16.96 34.67 42.73
CA PHE A 663 -16.43 33.35 42.40
C PHE A 663 -17.34 32.28 42.97
N SER A 664 -17.68 31.25 42.21
CA SER A 664 -18.44 30.10 42.71
C SER A 664 -18.16 28.81 41.97
N VAL A 665 -18.38 27.69 42.64
CA VAL A 665 -18.34 26.34 42.06
C VAL A 665 -19.74 25.74 42.09
N ASN A 666 -20.27 25.42 40.91
CA ASN A 666 -21.62 24.87 40.77
C ASN A 666 -21.69 23.37 41.12
N SER A 667 -22.88 22.77 41.04
CA SER A 667 -23.11 21.36 41.39
C SER A 667 -22.44 20.33 40.46
N LEU A 668 -21.86 20.76 39.34
CA LEU A 668 -21.09 19.93 38.41
C LEU A 668 -19.57 20.10 38.58
N GLY A 669 -19.13 20.96 39.51
CA GLY A 669 -17.72 21.27 39.72
C GLY A 669 -17.18 22.40 38.83
N ASN A 670 -18.01 23.03 38.00
CA ASN A 670 -17.57 24.12 37.13
C ASN A 670 -17.40 25.42 37.94
N THR A 671 -16.27 26.09 37.74
CA THR A 671 -16.00 27.43 38.27
C THR A 671 -16.68 28.50 37.43
N VAL A 672 -17.41 29.41 38.09
CA VAL A 672 -18.00 30.62 37.50
C VAL A 672 -17.38 31.83 38.20
N ILE A 673 -16.90 32.80 37.41
CA ILE A 673 -16.32 34.05 37.90
C ILE A 673 -17.11 35.20 37.28
N ALA A 674 -17.55 36.15 38.11
CA ALA A 674 -18.22 37.36 37.64
C ALA A 674 -17.17 38.46 37.37
N GLY A 675 -16.75 38.57 36.10
CA GLY A 675 -15.72 39.52 35.65
C GLY A 675 -14.47 38.82 35.09
N ASP A 676 -13.45 39.62 34.77
CA ASP A 676 -12.25 39.17 34.08
C ASP A 676 -11.34 38.30 34.97
N LEU A 677 -11.11 37.05 34.56
CA LEU A 677 -10.08 36.21 35.17
C LEU A 677 -8.70 36.58 34.60
N THR A 678 -7.95 37.39 35.34
CA THR A 678 -6.56 37.72 34.96
C THR A 678 -5.58 36.68 35.52
N VAL A 679 -4.94 35.90 34.65
CA VAL A 679 -3.87 34.94 34.99
C VAL A 679 -2.56 35.42 34.39
N ASN A 680 -1.54 35.65 35.22
CA ASN A 680 -0.21 36.12 34.79
C ASN A 680 -0.26 37.39 33.91
N GLY A 681 -1.24 38.27 34.14
CA GLY A 681 -1.47 39.49 33.36
C GLY A 681 -2.37 39.34 32.13
N SER A 682 -2.75 38.11 31.75
CA SER A 682 -3.68 37.85 30.64
C SER A 682 -5.11 37.66 31.15
N ILE A 683 -6.07 38.38 30.58
CA ILE A 683 -7.49 38.14 30.83
C ILE A 683 -7.92 36.89 30.05
N ILE A 684 -8.65 35.99 30.71
CA ILE A 684 -9.20 34.75 30.12
C ILE A 684 -10.73 34.80 30.20
N GLY A 685 -11.42 34.72 29.06
CA GLY A 685 -12.88 34.61 29.00
C GLY A 685 -13.62 35.62 28.11
N HIS A 686 -12.90 36.45 27.34
CA HIS A 686 -13.51 37.46 26.48
C HIS A 686 -14.22 36.85 25.26
N VAL A 687 -15.42 37.35 24.91
CA VAL A 687 -16.21 36.88 23.75
C VAL A 687 -15.65 37.48 22.46
N ILE A 688 -15.08 36.62 21.59
CA ILE A 688 -14.56 37.02 20.29
C ILE A 688 -15.72 37.52 19.41
N GLY A 689 -15.57 38.70 18.79
CA GLY A 689 -16.47 39.22 17.75
C GLY A 689 -17.26 40.49 18.06
N THR A 690 -17.21 41.05 19.29
CA THR A 690 -17.82 42.38 19.58
C THR A 690 -16.87 43.39 20.18
N ASP A 691 -15.96 42.97 21.07
CA ASP A 691 -15.10 43.87 21.84
C ASP A 691 -13.58 43.59 21.66
N VAL A 692 -13.19 42.60 20.84
CA VAL A 692 -11.80 42.22 20.51
C VAL A 692 -11.29 42.84 19.19
N LEU A 693 -11.59 44.11 18.95
CA LEU A 693 -11.03 44.86 17.80
C LEU A 693 -9.80 45.71 18.17
N ALA A 694 -9.36 45.66 19.45
CA ALA A 694 -8.38 46.59 20.00
C ALA A 694 -6.96 46.00 20.23
N GLU A 695 -6.76 44.69 20.07
CA GLU A 695 -5.49 44.03 20.44
C GLU A 695 -4.80 43.25 19.30
N GLN A 696 -5.49 42.96 18.19
CA GLN A 696 -4.86 42.45 16.96
C GLN A 696 -5.29 43.29 15.75
N THR A 697 -4.33 43.56 14.86
CA THR A 697 -4.58 44.38 13.67
C THR A 697 -5.36 43.55 12.66
N ILE A 698 -6.42 44.13 12.09
CA ILE A 698 -7.16 43.50 11.00
C ILE A 698 -6.57 43.90 9.65
N GLY A 699 -6.42 42.94 8.75
CA GLY A 699 -6.01 43.16 7.36
C GLY A 699 -5.24 42.01 6.76
N ILE A 700 -4.66 42.24 5.59
CA ILE A 700 -4.06 41.20 4.72
C ILE A 700 -2.53 41.05 4.87
N ALA A 701 -1.96 41.55 5.95
CA ALA A 701 -0.53 41.43 6.26
C ALA A 701 -0.27 40.26 7.22
N ASP A 702 0.96 39.73 7.22
CA ASP A 702 1.37 38.60 8.04
C ASP A 702 0.96 38.77 9.52
N ASN A 703 0.36 37.71 10.09
CA ASN A 703 -0.13 37.63 11.48
C ASN A 703 -1.26 38.59 11.87
N ASN A 704 -1.84 39.36 10.93
CA ASN A 704 -3.10 40.06 11.17
C ASN A 704 -4.27 39.06 11.28
N LEU A 705 -5.31 39.43 12.02
CA LEU A 705 -6.60 38.78 11.88
C LEU A 705 -7.22 39.21 10.55
N LEU A 706 -7.84 38.27 9.86
CA LEU A 706 -8.50 38.53 8.59
C LEU A 706 -10.01 38.59 8.82
N GLU A 707 -10.58 39.78 8.62
CA GLU A 707 -12.03 40.00 8.69
C GLU A 707 -12.64 39.80 7.30
N VAL A 708 -13.82 39.18 7.26
CA VAL A 708 -14.70 39.21 6.07
C VAL A 708 -15.51 40.49 6.20
N ASP A 709 -15.10 41.54 5.49
CA ASP A 709 -15.65 42.90 5.60
C ASP A 709 -16.82 43.15 4.65
N ASP A 710 -17.14 42.17 3.80
CA ASP A 710 -18.27 42.19 2.89
C ASP A 710 -19.58 41.75 3.57
N ALA A 711 -20.59 42.61 3.44
CA ALA A 711 -21.90 42.46 4.05
C ALA A 711 -22.77 41.38 3.38
N ASP A 712 -22.47 41.01 2.12
CA ASP A 712 -23.25 40.04 1.34
C ASP A 712 -22.52 38.68 1.14
N ALA A 713 -21.35 38.49 1.77
CA ALA A 713 -20.56 37.26 1.67
C ALA A 713 -21.33 36.00 2.11
N ALA A 714 -21.44 35.02 1.21
CA ALA A 714 -22.26 33.83 1.39
C ALA A 714 -21.46 32.51 1.34
N ASP A 715 -22.13 31.42 1.73
CA ASP A 715 -21.58 30.07 1.59
C ASP A 715 -21.34 29.71 0.11
N ASN A 716 -20.16 29.16 -0.19
CA ASN A 716 -19.62 28.87 -1.54
C ASN A 716 -19.16 30.08 -2.38
N ASP A 717 -19.01 31.27 -1.80
CA ASP A 717 -18.28 32.36 -2.45
C ASP A 717 -16.75 32.17 -2.38
N PHE A 718 -16.04 32.74 -3.36
CA PHE A 718 -14.58 32.81 -3.35
C PHE A 718 -14.12 34.06 -2.60
N ALA A 719 -13.15 33.89 -1.71
CA ALA A 719 -12.55 34.98 -0.97
C ALA A 719 -11.60 35.81 -1.85
N LYS A 720 -11.82 37.12 -1.93
CA LYS A 720 -10.94 38.08 -2.60
C LYS A 720 -10.33 39.03 -1.58
N PHE A 721 -9.00 39.00 -1.47
CA PHE A 721 -8.25 39.92 -0.63
C PHE A 721 -8.37 41.36 -1.15
N THR A 722 -8.89 42.26 -0.33
CA THR A 722 -8.97 43.69 -0.59
C THR A 722 -8.08 44.47 0.37
N ALA A 723 -7.99 45.79 0.22
CA ALA A 723 -7.30 46.64 1.18
C ALA A 723 -8.04 46.78 2.54
N ALA A 724 -9.25 46.23 2.66
CA ALA A 724 -10.10 46.33 3.85
C ALA A 724 -10.36 44.96 4.53
N GLY A 725 -10.24 43.84 3.79
CA GLY A 725 -10.44 42.50 4.33
C GLY A 725 -10.61 41.44 3.24
N LEU A 726 -11.53 40.49 3.45
CA LEU A 726 -12.02 39.57 2.43
C LEU A 726 -13.41 39.97 1.91
N GLU A 727 -13.47 40.23 0.60
CA GLU A 727 -14.71 40.35 -0.17
C GLU A 727 -15.18 38.96 -0.64
N GLY A 728 -16.48 38.66 -0.52
CA GLY A 728 -17.09 37.43 -1.04
C GLY A 728 -17.41 37.61 -2.52
N ARG A 729 -16.97 36.66 -3.36
CA ARG A 729 -17.18 36.72 -4.81
C ARG A 729 -17.88 35.46 -5.31
N SER A 730 -19.06 35.63 -5.90
CA SER A 730 -19.72 34.51 -6.56
C SER A 730 -18.90 33.96 -7.73
N PHE A 731 -19.20 32.75 -8.18
CA PHE A 731 -18.57 32.13 -9.36
C PHE A 731 -18.63 33.05 -10.61
N ALA A 732 -19.74 33.77 -10.80
CA ALA A 732 -19.92 34.66 -11.95
C ALA A 732 -19.04 35.92 -11.84
N GLU A 733 -18.92 36.49 -10.65
CA GLU A 733 -18.12 37.68 -10.39
C GLU A 733 -16.62 37.38 -10.37
N THR A 734 -16.23 36.18 -9.93
CA THR A 734 -14.86 35.68 -10.01
C THR A 734 -14.43 35.50 -11.47
N LEU A 735 -15.30 34.92 -12.31
CA LEU A 735 -15.07 34.83 -13.75
C LEU A 735 -15.03 36.23 -14.41
N SER A 736 -15.86 37.17 -13.94
CA SER A 736 -15.86 38.56 -14.40
C SER A 736 -14.60 39.33 -13.99
N ASP A 737 -14.04 39.09 -12.81
CA ASP A 737 -12.78 39.71 -12.38
C ASP A 737 -11.60 39.15 -13.20
N LEU A 738 -11.55 37.83 -13.36
CA LEU A 738 -10.49 37.13 -14.10
C LEU A 738 -10.47 37.49 -15.61
N SER A 739 -11.64 37.77 -16.19
CA SER A 739 -11.76 38.20 -17.60
C SER A 739 -11.76 39.72 -17.80
N GLY A 740 -12.22 40.50 -16.82
CA GLY A 740 -12.39 41.95 -16.91
C GLY A 740 -11.17 42.78 -16.52
N GLN A 741 -10.25 42.23 -15.72
CA GLN A 741 -8.98 42.88 -15.33
C GLN A 741 -7.79 42.45 -16.22
N ALA A 742 -8.00 41.48 -17.10
CA ALA A 742 -7.01 40.98 -18.06
C ALA A 742 -6.75 42.03 -19.17
N SER A 743 -5.95 43.05 -18.85
CA SER A 743 -5.40 44.01 -19.84
C SER A 743 -4.34 43.40 -20.78
N ALA A 744 -4.02 42.12 -20.59
CA ALA A 744 -3.20 41.27 -21.44
C ALA A 744 -3.99 40.00 -21.81
N ALA A 745 -3.55 39.27 -22.84
CA ALA A 745 -4.15 38.01 -23.21
C ALA A 745 -4.12 36.99 -22.05
N PHE A 746 -5.20 36.23 -21.88
CA PHE A 746 -5.26 35.13 -20.93
C PHE A 746 -4.35 33.98 -21.43
N ASP A 747 -3.20 33.78 -20.80
CA ASP A 747 -2.28 32.70 -21.14
C ASP A 747 -2.72 31.39 -20.46
N TRP A 748 -3.02 30.38 -21.27
CA TRP A 748 -3.41 29.06 -20.81
C TRP A 748 -2.22 28.23 -20.31
N ASN A 749 -0.97 28.71 -20.38
CA ASN A 749 0.23 28.02 -19.90
C ASN A 749 0.36 26.57 -20.42
N GLY A 750 -0.07 26.32 -21.66
CA GLY A 750 -0.07 25.00 -22.28
C GLY A 750 -1.14 24.01 -21.77
N GLN A 751 -2.15 24.47 -21.03
CA GLN A 751 -3.29 23.64 -20.61
C GLN A 751 -4.30 23.41 -21.75
N ASP A 752 -4.97 22.26 -21.74
CA ASP A 752 -5.98 21.87 -22.72
C ASP A 752 -7.35 22.54 -22.48
N LEU A 753 -7.97 23.04 -23.55
CA LEU A 753 -9.39 23.46 -23.52
C LEU A 753 -10.31 22.24 -23.61
N THR A 754 -10.53 21.56 -22.48
CA THR A 754 -11.38 20.38 -22.43
C THR A 754 -12.88 20.72 -22.44
N ASN A 755 -13.67 19.94 -23.19
CA ASN A 755 -15.15 19.99 -23.22
C ASN A 755 -15.78 21.39 -23.49
N GLY A 756 -15.08 22.30 -24.17
CA GLY A 756 -15.54 23.69 -24.41
C GLY A 756 -16.78 23.87 -25.31
N GLY A 757 -17.29 22.80 -25.93
CA GLY A 757 -18.52 22.83 -26.74
C GLY A 757 -18.38 23.59 -28.07
N VAL A 758 -18.63 24.90 -28.04
CA VAL A 758 -18.57 25.79 -29.21
C VAL A 758 -17.69 26.99 -28.89
N LEU A 759 -16.63 27.18 -29.66
CA LEU A 759 -15.78 28.37 -29.61
C LEU A 759 -16.35 29.44 -30.55
N PHE A 760 -16.74 30.59 -29.99
CA PHE A 760 -17.09 31.78 -30.76
C PHE A 760 -15.84 32.62 -30.97
N LEU A 761 -15.43 32.79 -32.22
CA LEU A 761 -14.39 33.72 -32.63
C LEU A 761 -15.04 34.95 -33.27
N THR A 762 -14.49 36.15 -33.01
CA THR A 762 -14.92 37.37 -33.69
C THR A 762 -14.46 37.31 -35.15
N GLU A 763 -15.35 37.61 -36.08
CA GLU A 763 -15.01 37.71 -37.50
C GLU A 763 -14.10 38.92 -37.74
N GLN A 764 -12.99 38.72 -38.45
CA GLN A 764 -12.00 39.75 -38.79
C GLN A 764 -11.84 39.85 -40.32
N ALA A 765 -11.41 41.01 -40.82
CA ALA A 765 -11.23 41.21 -42.27
C ALA A 765 -9.90 40.61 -42.77
N GLU A 766 -8.87 40.73 -41.92
CA GLU A 766 -7.48 40.29 -42.10
C GLU A 766 -7.02 39.73 -40.74
N ALA A 767 -5.91 38.97 -40.71
CA ALA A 767 -5.30 38.49 -39.47
C ALA A 767 -4.81 39.64 -38.56
N GLU A 768 -4.59 39.36 -37.27
CA GLU A 768 -3.88 40.30 -36.39
C GLU A 768 -2.37 40.31 -36.69
N ALA A 769 -1.65 41.33 -36.20
CA ALA A 769 -0.24 41.50 -36.50
C ALA A 769 0.62 40.32 -36.02
N VAL A 770 1.45 39.77 -36.93
CA VAL A 770 2.27 38.57 -36.68
C VAL A 770 3.09 38.65 -35.38
N ILE A 771 3.07 37.56 -34.61
CA ILE A 771 3.88 37.38 -33.41
C ILE A 771 4.91 36.28 -33.69
N ALA A 772 6.20 36.63 -33.65
CA ALA A 772 7.28 35.70 -33.96
C ALA A 772 7.20 34.40 -33.14
N GLY A 773 7.23 33.26 -33.83
CA GLY A 773 7.10 31.93 -33.22
C GLY A 773 5.69 31.54 -32.77
N LYS A 774 4.64 32.25 -33.21
CA LYS A 774 3.23 31.91 -32.97
C LYS A 774 2.42 31.98 -34.27
N GLY A 775 1.54 31.01 -34.46
CA GLY A 775 0.49 31.08 -35.49
C GLY A 775 -0.88 31.47 -34.88
N GLN A 776 -1.80 31.90 -35.73
CA GLN A 776 -3.10 32.47 -35.35
C GLN A 776 -4.24 31.66 -35.99
N PHE A 777 -5.31 31.38 -35.26
CA PHE A 777 -6.53 30.78 -35.83
C PHE A 777 -7.69 31.77 -35.75
N TRP A 778 -8.30 32.11 -36.90
CA TRP A 778 -9.28 33.20 -37.02
C TRP A 778 -10.35 32.90 -38.08
N ILE A 779 -11.38 33.75 -38.11
CA ILE A 779 -12.51 33.65 -39.05
C ILE A 779 -12.57 34.91 -39.91
N ASN A 780 -12.54 34.75 -41.23
CA ASN A 780 -12.65 35.84 -42.18
C ASN A 780 -14.11 36.30 -42.35
N THR A 781 -14.33 37.62 -42.42
CA THR A 781 -15.62 38.29 -42.69
C THR A 781 -16.18 38.10 -44.11
N ALA A 782 -15.47 37.39 -45.00
CA ALA A 782 -16.01 36.92 -46.27
C ALA A 782 -17.36 36.20 -46.08
N THR A 783 -18.22 36.19 -47.11
CA THR A 783 -19.54 35.52 -47.03
C THR A 783 -19.61 34.38 -48.06
N PRO A 784 -19.83 33.11 -47.63
CA PRO A 784 -19.93 32.63 -46.25
C PRO A 784 -18.59 32.76 -45.50
N ASN A 785 -18.66 32.86 -44.18
CA ASN A 785 -17.46 33.01 -43.33
C ASN A 785 -16.50 31.83 -43.48
N GLU A 786 -15.21 32.15 -43.52
CA GLU A 786 -14.15 31.22 -43.89
C GLU A 786 -13.15 31.11 -42.75
N ALA A 787 -12.74 29.88 -42.38
CA ALA A 787 -11.78 29.65 -41.30
C ALA A 787 -10.35 29.69 -41.85
N TYR A 788 -9.47 30.42 -41.17
CA TYR A 788 -8.09 30.65 -41.57
C TYR A 788 -7.12 30.37 -40.43
N PHE A 789 -5.91 29.91 -40.78
CA PHE A 789 -4.74 29.90 -39.93
C PHE A 789 -3.66 30.78 -40.53
N THR A 790 -3.03 31.66 -39.76
CA THR A 790 -1.89 32.47 -40.20
C THR A 790 -0.62 31.93 -39.55
N ASP A 791 0.41 31.65 -40.33
CA ASP A 791 1.70 31.21 -39.80
C ASP A 791 2.54 32.36 -39.21
N ASP A 792 3.71 32.04 -38.63
CA ASP A 792 4.63 33.04 -38.07
C ASP A 792 5.43 33.82 -39.13
N ALA A 793 5.14 33.58 -40.42
CA ALA A 793 5.65 34.28 -41.58
C ALA A 793 4.59 35.19 -42.26
N ASP A 794 3.43 35.39 -41.62
CA ASP A 794 2.32 36.24 -42.10
C ASP A 794 1.60 35.64 -43.35
N THR A 795 1.61 34.31 -43.48
CA THR A 795 0.94 33.57 -44.58
C THR A 795 -0.43 33.06 -44.14
N ASP A 796 -1.49 33.52 -44.82
CA ASP A 796 -2.87 33.12 -44.56
C ASP A 796 -3.28 31.81 -45.26
N ILE A 797 -3.67 30.82 -44.45
CA ILE A 797 -4.00 29.45 -44.84
C ILE A 797 -5.48 29.19 -44.57
N ARG A 798 -6.30 29.15 -45.63
CA ARG A 798 -7.72 28.76 -45.51
C ARG A 798 -7.83 27.29 -45.13
N LEU A 799 -8.52 26.94 -44.04
CA LEU A 799 -8.65 25.55 -43.61
C LEU A 799 -9.73 24.77 -44.39
N GLY A 800 -9.40 23.54 -44.79
CA GLY A 800 -10.30 22.58 -45.44
C GLY A 800 -10.04 22.32 -46.92
N ASN A 801 -10.59 21.23 -47.47
CA ASN A 801 -10.46 20.90 -48.89
C ASN A 801 -11.48 21.69 -49.72
N HIS A 802 -11.02 22.56 -50.62
CA HIS A 802 -11.88 23.35 -51.48
C HIS A 802 -11.81 22.87 -52.94
N PHE A 803 -12.96 22.71 -53.59
CA PHE A 803 -13.03 22.45 -55.04
C PHE A 803 -13.01 23.77 -55.81
N VAL A 804 -12.01 23.95 -56.64
CA VAL A 804 -11.91 25.06 -57.59
C VAL A 804 -12.45 24.58 -58.93
N ASP A 805 -13.58 25.17 -59.35
CA ASP A 805 -14.09 25.02 -60.71
C ASP A 805 -13.15 25.73 -61.70
N ARG A 806 -12.82 25.06 -62.80
CA ARG A 806 -12.02 25.66 -63.88
C ARG A 806 -12.87 26.56 -64.78
N GLY A 807 -14.19 26.40 -64.77
CA GLY A 807 -15.11 27.06 -65.69
C GLY A 807 -15.26 26.30 -67.02
N ASP A 808 -15.53 27.01 -68.11
CA ASP A 808 -15.93 26.44 -69.41
C ASP A 808 -14.76 26.46 -70.44
N PRO A 809 -14.00 25.36 -70.60
CA PRO A 809 -12.91 25.27 -71.57
C PRO A 809 -13.45 25.09 -73.00
N SER A 810 -12.99 25.94 -73.92
CA SER A 810 -13.45 25.94 -75.33
C SER A 810 -12.95 24.76 -76.17
N VAL A 811 -12.03 23.95 -75.65
CA VAL A 811 -11.45 22.75 -76.28
C VAL A 811 -11.15 21.68 -75.22
N HIS A 812 -11.08 20.42 -75.64
CA HIS A 812 -10.50 19.34 -74.84
C HIS A 812 -8.98 19.55 -74.68
N ASP A 813 -8.45 19.22 -73.50
CA ASP A 813 -7.04 19.49 -73.13
C ASP A 813 -6.06 18.51 -73.77
N TYR A 814 -6.45 17.23 -73.88
CA TYR A 814 -5.64 16.18 -74.50
C TYR A 814 -6.51 15.31 -75.40
N ARG A 815 -5.91 14.83 -76.49
CA ARG A 815 -6.54 13.98 -77.52
C ARG A 815 -5.73 12.70 -77.77
N GLU A 816 -6.26 11.81 -78.60
CA GLU A 816 -5.59 10.57 -79.02
C GLU A 816 -4.19 10.79 -79.62
N THR A 817 -3.92 11.95 -80.22
CA THR A 817 -2.61 12.32 -80.78
C THR A 817 -1.59 12.80 -79.76
N ASP A 818 -2.03 13.20 -78.57
CA ASP A 818 -1.17 13.69 -77.48
C ASP A 818 -0.72 12.54 -76.55
N LEU A 819 -1.25 11.32 -76.75
CA LEU A 819 -1.11 10.18 -75.87
C LEU A 819 -0.37 9.01 -76.56
N THR A 820 0.49 8.31 -75.82
CA THR A 820 1.17 7.10 -76.28
C THR A 820 0.29 5.88 -76.01
N GLN A 821 0.06 5.03 -77.02
CA GLN A 821 -0.97 4.00 -76.98
C GLN A 821 -0.43 2.58 -77.20
N ASP A 822 0.22 2.01 -76.18
CA ASP A 822 0.91 0.71 -76.26
C ASP A 822 0.61 -0.30 -75.12
N GLY A 823 -0.36 0.01 -74.24
CA GLY A 823 -0.66 -0.86 -73.08
C GLY A 823 0.15 -0.58 -71.81
N THR A 824 1.07 0.38 -71.83
CA THR A 824 1.89 0.80 -70.68
C THR A 824 1.30 2.03 -69.99
N PHE A 825 1.59 2.20 -68.69
CA PHE A 825 1.30 3.46 -67.99
C PHE A 825 2.33 4.53 -68.35
N TYR A 826 1.84 5.76 -68.58
CA TYR A 826 2.62 6.94 -68.90
C TYR A 826 2.16 8.14 -68.08
N ASP A 827 3.09 9.06 -67.81
CA ASP A 827 2.82 10.33 -67.14
C ASP A 827 2.00 11.27 -68.03
N LEU A 828 0.93 11.83 -67.47
CA LEU A 828 0.16 12.94 -68.00
C LEU A 828 0.35 14.15 -67.06
N ASP A 829 1.18 15.09 -67.51
CA ASP A 829 1.47 16.33 -66.80
C ASP A 829 0.33 17.34 -66.98
N LEU A 830 -0.37 17.66 -65.89
CA LEU A 830 -1.47 18.64 -65.85
C LEU A 830 -1.01 20.02 -65.34
N SER A 831 0.29 20.23 -65.11
CA SER A 831 0.84 21.40 -64.41
C SER A 831 0.67 22.74 -65.15
N SER A 832 0.39 22.70 -66.46
CA SER A 832 0.06 23.87 -67.28
C SER A 832 -1.38 24.36 -67.10
N ILE A 833 -2.24 23.54 -66.49
CA ILE A 833 -3.69 23.76 -66.33
C ILE A 833 -4.06 23.89 -64.86
N VAL A 834 -3.46 23.05 -64.02
CA VAL A 834 -3.77 22.91 -62.60
C VAL A 834 -2.74 23.69 -61.78
N PRO A 835 -3.13 24.45 -60.75
CA PRO A 835 -2.19 25.20 -59.91
C PRO A 835 -1.46 24.29 -58.91
N ALA A 836 -0.31 24.75 -58.42
CA ALA A 836 0.40 24.12 -57.32
C ALA A 836 -0.50 24.02 -56.06
N GLY A 837 -0.32 22.96 -55.27
CA GLY A 837 -1.19 22.67 -54.11
C GLY A 837 -2.47 21.87 -54.43
N ALA A 838 -2.75 21.58 -55.71
CA ALA A 838 -3.80 20.65 -56.08
C ALA A 838 -3.48 19.20 -55.67
N VAL A 839 -4.48 18.49 -55.14
CA VAL A 839 -4.37 17.12 -54.60
C VAL A 839 -5.10 16.09 -55.45
N ALA A 840 -6.14 16.54 -56.15
CA ALA A 840 -6.95 15.74 -57.06
C ALA A 840 -7.56 16.62 -58.14
N VAL A 841 -7.78 16.02 -59.30
CA VAL A 841 -8.38 16.65 -60.48
C VAL A 841 -9.67 15.95 -60.84
N LEU A 842 -10.68 16.71 -61.29
CA LEU A 842 -11.88 16.16 -61.92
C LEU A 842 -11.66 16.15 -63.43
N LEU A 843 -11.53 14.95 -64.01
CA LEU A 843 -11.31 14.73 -65.42
C LEU A 843 -12.59 14.21 -66.09
N ARG A 844 -12.97 14.80 -67.22
CA ARG A 844 -13.95 14.25 -68.15
C ARG A 844 -13.23 13.47 -69.23
N LEU A 845 -13.68 12.25 -69.47
CA LEU A 845 -13.10 11.28 -70.41
C LEU A 845 -14.14 10.92 -71.46
N ILE A 846 -13.74 10.89 -72.73
CA ILE A 846 -14.54 10.42 -73.86
C ILE A 846 -13.66 9.45 -74.66
N VAL A 847 -14.16 8.25 -74.95
CA VAL A 847 -13.45 7.26 -75.78
C VAL A 847 -14.37 6.61 -76.81
N GLN A 848 -13.85 6.31 -78.00
CA GLN A 848 -14.52 5.51 -79.02
C GLN A 848 -13.49 4.62 -79.75
N ASP A 849 -13.89 3.38 -80.07
CA ASP A 849 -13.10 2.41 -80.82
C ASP A 849 -14.05 1.52 -81.66
N GLY A 850 -13.62 1.10 -82.84
CA GLY A 850 -14.25 0.08 -83.68
C GLY A 850 -14.28 -1.34 -83.08
N ILE A 851 -13.65 -1.58 -81.93
CA ILE A 851 -13.78 -2.83 -81.15
C ILE A 851 -14.40 -2.63 -79.76
N VAL A 852 -15.00 -3.71 -79.25
CA VAL A 852 -15.46 -3.82 -77.86
C VAL A 852 -14.28 -4.14 -76.95
N ASP A 853 -14.36 -3.73 -75.69
CA ASP A 853 -13.38 -3.99 -74.63
C ASP A 853 -12.01 -3.32 -74.91
N ALA A 854 -12.06 -2.06 -75.36
CA ALA A 854 -10.92 -1.14 -75.30
C ALA A 854 -11.02 -0.27 -74.05
N GLU A 855 -9.95 -0.23 -73.24
CA GLU A 855 -9.92 0.45 -71.95
C GLU A 855 -8.96 1.67 -71.95
N LEU A 856 -9.38 2.75 -71.30
CA LEU A 856 -8.51 3.84 -70.81
C LEU A 856 -8.58 3.85 -69.28
N GLU A 857 -7.43 3.77 -68.64
CA GLU A 857 -7.26 3.85 -67.18
C GLU A 857 -6.47 5.11 -66.80
N LEU A 858 -6.81 5.70 -65.66
CA LEU A 858 -6.08 6.79 -65.01
C LEU A 858 -5.86 6.48 -63.53
N ARG A 859 -4.70 6.84 -62.99
CA ARG A 859 -4.33 6.65 -61.57
C ARG A 859 -3.43 7.77 -61.07
N LYS A 860 -3.25 7.85 -59.75
CA LYS A 860 -2.22 8.69 -59.15
C LYS A 860 -0.84 8.22 -59.56
N ASN A 861 0.02 9.15 -59.97
CA ASN A 861 1.42 8.87 -60.29
C ASN A 861 2.13 8.14 -59.13
N GLY A 862 2.94 7.13 -59.48
CA GLY A 862 3.69 6.30 -58.54
C GLY A 862 2.91 5.13 -57.93
N ASN A 863 1.62 4.97 -58.23
CA ASN A 863 0.87 3.79 -57.83
C ASN A 863 1.32 2.58 -58.65
N THR A 864 1.67 1.45 -58.03
CA THR A 864 2.08 0.25 -58.79
C THR A 864 0.92 -0.62 -59.26
N ASN A 865 -0.18 -0.66 -58.50
CA ASN A 865 -1.34 -1.52 -58.74
C ASN A 865 -2.45 -0.83 -59.56
N ALA A 866 -3.23 -1.62 -60.31
CA ALA A 866 -4.35 -1.16 -61.14
C ALA A 866 -5.75 -1.38 -60.50
N ILE A 867 -5.84 -1.34 -59.16
CA ILE A 867 -7.10 -1.55 -58.42
C ILE A 867 -7.82 -0.22 -58.15
N ASN A 868 -7.09 0.84 -57.82
CA ASN A 868 -7.64 2.18 -57.60
C ASN A 868 -7.38 3.04 -58.85
N VAL A 869 -8.17 2.80 -59.89
CA VAL A 869 -8.08 3.48 -61.20
C VAL A 869 -9.43 4.06 -61.60
N GLY A 870 -9.43 5.25 -62.20
CA GLY A 870 -10.55 5.71 -63.00
C GLY A 870 -10.50 5.00 -64.36
N ARG A 871 -11.49 4.15 -64.68
CA ARG A 871 -11.50 3.36 -65.91
C ARG A 871 -12.76 3.61 -66.74
N ILE A 872 -12.57 3.81 -68.04
CA ILE A 872 -13.63 3.87 -69.05
C ILE A 872 -13.37 2.82 -70.13
N THR A 873 -14.43 2.14 -70.61
CA THR A 873 -14.31 1.03 -71.58
C THR A 873 -15.32 1.12 -72.72
N THR A 874 -14.96 0.62 -73.91
CA THR A 874 -15.86 0.57 -75.07
C THR A 874 -16.77 -0.67 -74.99
N ILE A 875 -17.94 -0.51 -74.38
CA ILE A 875 -18.94 -1.60 -74.27
C ILE A 875 -19.63 -1.95 -75.61
N VAL A 876 -19.61 -1.04 -76.59
CA VAL A 876 -20.14 -1.23 -77.95
C VAL A 876 -19.20 -0.56 -78.95
N ALA A 877 -18.86 -1.26 -80.03
CA ALA A 877 -18.02 -0.75 -81.10
C ALA A 877 -18.64 0.48 -81.81
N ASN A 878 -17.82 1.47 -82.13
CA ASN A 878 -18.17 2.73 -82.82
C ASN A 878 -19.20 3.62 -82.09
N ILE A 879 -19.35 3.50 -80.77
CA ILE A 879 -20.19 4.39 -79.96
C ILE A 879 -19.32 5.07 -78.88
N PRO A 880 -19.35 6.41 -78.74
CA PRO A 880 -18.64 7.11 -77.67
C PRO A 880 -19.13 6.70 -76.27
N ALA A 881 -18.21 6.30 -75.41
CA ALA A 881 -18.41 6.22 -73.96
C ALA A 881 -17.95 7.54 -73.31
N VAL A 882 -18.59 7.93 -72.20
CA VAL A 882 -18.23 9.14 -71.43
C VAL A 882 -18.17 8.82 -69.93
N LEU A 883 -17.17 9.33 -69.22
CA LEU A 883 -17.01 9.22 -67.77
C LEU A 883 -16.45 10.53 -67.19
N ASP A 884 -17.01 11.01 -66.08
CA ASP A 884 -16.35 11.99 -65.22
C ASP A 884 -15.67 11.22 -64.07
N ALA A 885 -14.36 11.36 -63.91
CA ALA A 885 -13.54 10.64 -62.94
C ALA A 885 -12.69 11.61 -62.10
N VAL A 886 -12.65 11.39 -60.78
CA VAL A 886 -11.72 12.09 -59.88
C VAL A 886 -10.44 11.27 -59.78
N VAL A 887 -9.30 11.89 -60.04
CA VAL A 887 -7.98 11.25 -59.98
C VAL A 887 -7.08 12.08 -59.08
N ALA A 888 -6.49 11.45 -58.06
CA ALA A 888 -5.48 12.12 -57.23
C ALA A 888 -4.21 12.37 -58.06
N CYS A 889 -3.63 13.56 -57.96
CA CYS A 889 -2.36 13.89 -58.61
C CYS A 889 -1.21 13.85 -57.60
N ASP A 890 0.03 13.86 -58.08
CA ASP A 890 1.21 14.08 -57.24
C ASP A 890 1.48 15.58 -57.01
N SER A 891 2.53 15.91 -56.25
CA SER A 891 2.94 17.29 -55.98
C SER A 891 3.39 18.06 -57.24
N ASN A 892 3.74 17.35 -58.32
CA ASN A 892 4.08 17.92 -59.61
C ASN A 892 2.86 18.13 -60.51
N ARG A 893 1.67 17.68 -60.07
CA ARG A 893 0.38 17.71 -60.80
C ARG A 893 0.33 16.71 -61.95
N VAL A 894 1.05 15.60 -61.81
CA VAL A 894 1.06 14.47 -62.75
C VAL A 894 0.06 13.41 -62.29
N VAL A 895 -0.63 12.81 -63.26
CA VAL A 895 -1.38 11.56 -63.13
C VAL A 895 -0.84 10.55 -64.14
N GLU A 896 -0.95 9.25 -63.89
CA GLU A 896 -0.60 8.24 -64.89
C GLU A 896 -1.83 7.81 -65.69
N TYR A 897 -1.69 7.64 -67.00
CA TYR A 897 -2.71 7.06 -67.89
C TYR A 897 -2.20 5.78 -68.56
N LYS A 898 -3.10 4.87 -68.91
CA LYS A 898 -2.83 3.69 -69.75
C LYS A 898 -4.00 3.47 -70.70
N THR A 899 -3.72 3.42 -72.00
CA THR A 899 -4.68 2.93 -73.01
C THR A 899 -4.39 1.47 -73.34
N LYS A 900 -5.27 0.83 -74.11
CA LYS A 900 -4.99 -0.45 -74.78
C LYS A 900 -3.73 -0.38 -75.68
N ASN A 901 -3.12 -1.54 -75.95
CA ASN A 901 -2.00 -1.73 -76.89
C ASN A 901 -2.45 -1.73 -78.36
N THR A 902 -3.41 -0.87 -78.69
CA THR A 902 -3.90 -0.57 -80.04
C THR A 902 -4.44 0.85 -80.02
N PRO A 903 -4.21 1.68 -81.06
CA PRO A 903 -4.75 3.04 -81.09
C PRO A 903 -6.29 3.04 -81.06
N PHE A 904 -6.86 3.87 -80.18
CA PHE A 904 -8.27 4.24 -80.19
C PHE A 904 -8.59 5.13 -81.41
N ASP A 905 -9.85 5.09 -81.87
CA ASP A 905 -10.34 6.01 -82.92
C ASP A 905 -10.51 7.45 -82.38
N ILE A 906 -10.95 7.59 -81.11
CA ILE A 906 -11.12 8.88 -80.43
C ILE A 906 -10.74 8.71 -78.95
N ILE A 907 -9.92 9.63 -78.43
CA ILE A 907 -9.78 9.91 -77.00
C ILE A 907 -9.90 11.42 -76.81
N ALA A 908 -10.69 11.86 -75.82
CA ALA A 908 -10.66 13.26 -75.37
C ALA A 908 -10.70 13.34 -73.84
N ILE A 909 -9.77 14.10 -73.26
CA ILE A 909 -9.66 14.35 -71.83
C ILE A 909 -9.88 15.85 -71.58
N THR A 910 -10.60 16.20 -70.52
CA THR A 910 -10.81 17.61 -70.13
C THR A 910 -10.79 17.77 -68.62
N VAL A 911 -9.92 18.63 -68.10
CA VAL A 911 -9.89 19.01 -66.67
C VAL A 911 -11.06 19.97 -66.42
N LYS A 912 -12.00 19.57 -65.56
CA LYS A 912 -13.16 20.40 -65.15
C LYS A 912 -12.87 21.27 -63.93
N GLY A 913 -11.89 20.89 -63.11
CA GLY A 913 -11.54 21.57 -61.87
C GLY A 913 -10.66 20.68 -61.00
N TRP A 914 -10.29 21.15 -59.82
CA TRP A 914 -9.37 20.48 -58.92
C TRP A 914 -9.70 20.77 -57.46
N TRP A 915 -9.25 19.90 -56.57
CA TRP A 915 -9.23 20.17 -55.14
C TRP A 915 -7.85 20.65 -54.75
N THR A 916 -7.75 21.72 -53.98
CA THR A 916 -6.54 22.08 -53.24
C THR A 916 -6.67 21.66 -51.78
N TYR A 917 -5.54 21.44 -51.11
CA TYR A 917 -5.52 21.62 -49.67
C TYR A 917 -5.70 23.11 -49.35
N GLY A 918 -6.22 23.40 -48.15
CA GLY A 918 -5.72 24.53 -47.39
C GLY A 918 -4.24 24.29 -47.09
N THR A 919 -3.36 24.93 -47.86
CA THR A 919 -1.90 24.77 -47.78
C THR A 919 -1.32 25.67 -46.71
#